data_AF-A0A667XG92-F1
#
_entry.id   AF-A0A667XG92-F1
#
_cell.length_a   1.000
_cell.length_b   1.000
_cell.length_c   1.000
_cell.angle_alpha   90.00
_cell.angle_beta   90.00
_cell.angle_gamma   90.00
#
_symmetry.space_group_name_H-M   'P 1'
#
loop_
_entity.id
_entity.type
_entity.pdbx_description
1 polymer ?
#
loop_
_entity_poly.entity_id
_entity_poly.type
_entity_poly.pdbx_seq_one_letter_code
_entity_poly.pdbx_strand_id
1 'polypeptide(L)'
;MWTSLPFFLFPAVLLLCGCKCASASLCPEICWCFSSTIKCNNVTERSAQTIGDKGKRLVLYHLTLRTISSHSFENLRRVQRIEIAQSITLENIETLAFNNLLNLSEISIQNTRSLTHIDRGSFNNLPKLRYLSISNTGITFFPDMMSINSLESDFILDICDNLYLPEIPPNAFIGITREYVTMNLYNNGIREIRDHAFNGTKIDKLVLKNNRNLRVIHSEAFRGATGPGVLDVSATAIGKLPSQGLESVLVLLAQSAHSLKRLPPLQGLWSLREAYLTYNSHCCALLSWNTHRDFPINPPWKFVLITYLPLNDDLLITDEDFGDVNFHYPELDLCQTRPSLLCTPEADAFNPCEDIAGFSFLRVAIWFISILAITGNLTVLLVFFSSRTKLMVPRFLMCHLAFADLCIGIYLLMIAIVDLRTCGHYSQHAIEWQTGPGCSAAGFLSVFGGELSVYTLSTITLERWHTINNALQVERRLCLTQAASIMAAGWLVCLGMGALPLVGVSSYNKVSMCLPMDIETPLAQAFIIVVLLFNVSAFLIVCVCYVLIYLAVRNPEFPRRSTDTKIAKRMAVLIFTDFLCMAPISFFAISAAFKIPLITVTNSKILLVLFFPINSCANPFLYAIFTKAFRKDAYQLMSAMGCFKKKASVYHMKACCSENVIKSNSGSNRKGNRKKLRWVAFPQRNTKEEGDQT
;
A
#
# COMPACT_ATOMS: atom_id res chain seq x y z
N MET A 1 -38.10 4.31 -27.85
CA MET A 1 -38.41 5.10 -29.06
C MET A 1 -37.19 4.98 -29.96
N TRP A 2 -37.15 3.98 -30.85
CA TRP A 2 -37.60 4.07 -32.26
C TRP A 2 -36.68 5.05 -33.03
N THR A 3 -35.90 4.69 -34.05
CA THR A 3 -35.94 3.55 -34.97
C THR A 3 -34.60 3.40 -35.72
N SER A 4 -34.19 2.15 -35.93
CA SER A 4 -33.38 1.67 -37.05
C SER A 4 -34.24 1.58 -38.33
N LEU A 5 -33.67 1.81 -39.52
CA LEU A 5 -33.63 0.87 -40.66
C LEU A 5 -33.04 1.51 -41.96
N PRO A 6 -32.60 0.68 -42.95
CA PRO A 6 -31.71 0.98 -44.09
C PRO A 6 -32.41 0.92 -45.47
N PHE A 7 -31.69 1.22 -46.56
CA PHE A 7 -32.01 0.86 -47.96
C PHE A 7 -30.68 0.81 -48.77
N PHE A 8 -30.16 -0.37 -49.16
CA PHE A 8 -30.36 -1.12 -50.43
C PHE A 8 -30.01 -0.33 -51.71
N LEU A 9 -28.86 -0.66 -52.37
CA LEU A 9 -28.69 -1.39 -53.67
C LEU A 9 -29.27 -0.62 -54.89
N PHE A 10 -28.64 -0.36 -56.05
CA PHE A 10 -27.69 -1.00 -57.00
C PHE A 10 -27.37 0.09 -58.10
N PRO A 11 -26.64 -0.11 -59.23
CA PRO A 11 -25.60 -1.08 -59.62
C PRO A 11 -24.31 -0.45 -60.22
N ALA A 12 -23.34 -1.34 -60.44
CA ALA A 12 -22.06 -1.18 -61.14
C ALA A 12 -22.18 -1.02 -62.67
N VAL A 13 -21.00 -0.93 -63.32
CA VAL A 13 -20.65 -0.96 -64.77
C VAL A 13 -20.15 0.43 -65.24
N LEU A 14 -18.94 0.68 -65.77
CA LEU A 14 -17.81 -0.06 -66.36
C LEU A 14 -16.57 0.88 -66.16
N LEU A 15 -15.45 0.44 -65.58
CA LEU A 15 -14.27 -0.09 -66.30
C LEU A 15 -13.72 0.86 -67.38
N LEU A 16 -12.57 1.49 -67.08
CA LEU A 16 -11.38 1.63 -67.95
C LEU A 16 -10.49 2.79 -67.45
N CYS A 17 -9.56 2.52 -66.54
CA CYS A 17 -8.15 2.93 -66.62
C CYS A 17 -7.40 2.42 -65.38
N GLY A 18 -7.33 1.10 -65.23
CA GLY A 18 -6.45 0.49 -64.24
C GLY A 18 -5.01 0.57 -64.70
N CYS A 19 -4.35 1.71 -64.49
CA CYS A 19 -2.90 1.75 -64.41
C CYS A 19 -2.50 0.97 -63.16
N LYS A 20 -2.28 -0.34 -63.32
CA LYS A 20 -1.46 -1.12 -62.39
C LYS A 20 -0.08 -0.46 -62.39
N CYS A 21 0.18 0.38 -61.40
CA CYS A 21 1.57 0.58 -60.96
C CYS A 21 2.05 -0.78 -60.45
N ALA A 22 2.67 -1.55 -61.33
CA ALA A 22 3.56 -2.62 -60.94
C ALA A 22 4.68 -1.97 -60.12
N SER A 23 4.60 -2.07 -58.80
CA SER A 23 5.73 -1.81 -57.92
C SER A 23 6.79 -2.87 -58.21
N ALA A 24 7.63 -2.61 -59.20
CA ALA A 24 8.82 -3.40 -59.45
C ALA A 24 9.66 -3.38 -58.19
N SER A 25 9.95 -4.57 -57.63
CA SER A 25 10.97 -4.75 -56.61
C SER A 25 12.30 -4.23 -57.18
N LEU A 26 12.74 -3.07 -56.70
CA LEU A 26 13.99 -2.49 -57.14
C LEU A 26 15.14 -3.28 -56.50
N CYS A 27 15.68 -4.24 -57.23
CA CYS A 27 16.87 -4.96 -56.79
C CYS A 27 18.04 -3.98 -56.70
N PRO A 28 18.77 -3.91 -55.56
CA PRO A 28 19.92 -3.02 -55.43
C PRO A 28 21.01 -3.34 -56.46
N GLU A 29 21.70 -2.32 -56.99
CA GLU A 29 22.75 -2.49 -58.01
C GLU A 29 23.91 -3.42 -57.58
N ILE A 30 24.14 -3.56 -56.28
CA ILE A 30 25.19 -4.42 -55.70
C ILE A 30 24.74 -5.86 -55.46
N CYS A 31 23.51 -6.22 -55.83
CA CYS A 31 22.89 -7.51 -55.54
C CYS A 31 22.31 -8.15 -56.81
N TRP A 32 22.30 -9.48 -56.84
CA TRP A 32 21.50 -10.26 -57.78
C TRP A 32 20.26 -10.78 -57.08
N CYS A 33 19.08 -10.36 -57.56
CA CYS A 33 17.80 -10.80 -57.04
C CYS A 33 17.13 -11.73 -58.06
N PHE A 34 16.87 -12.97 -57.66
CA PHE A 34 16.04 -13.93 -58.37
C PHE A 34 14.65 -14.00 -57.72
N SER A 35 13.73 -14.73 -58.33
CA SER A 35 12.37 -14.92 -57.77
C SER A 35 12.33 -15.51 -56.37
N SER A 36 13.40 -16.21 -55.95
CA SER A 36 13.49 -16.91 -54.66
C SER A 36 14.77 -16.65 -53.86
N THR A 37 15.78 -15.97 -54.42
CA THR A 37 17.07 -15.77 -53.75
C THR A 37 17.61 -14.37 -53.98
N ILE A 38 18.34 -13.86 -53.00
CA ILE A 38 19.09 -12.62 -53.11
C ILE A 38 20.55 -12.90 -52.77
N LYS A 39 21.48 -12.45 -53.61
CA LYS A 39 22.92 -12.65 -53.39
C LYS A 39 23.68 -11.36 -53.64
N CYS A 40 24.37 -10.88 -52.62
CA CYS A 40 25.22 -9.70 -52.64
C CYS A 40 26.59 -10.11 -52.08
N ASN A 41 27.62 -10.07 -52.93
CA ASN A 41 28.98 -10.42 -52.54
C ASN A 41 30.02 -9.48 -53.19
N ASN A 42 31.30 -9.71 -52.92
CA ASN A 42 32.39 -8.92 -53.51
C ASN A 42 32.37 -8.90 -55.05
N VAL A 43 31.90 -9.98 -55.70
CA VAL A 43 31.83 -10.05 -57.17
C VAL A 43 30.74 -9.11 -57.70
N THR A 44 29.55 -9.12 -57.08
CA THR A 44 28.45 -8.22 -57.45
C THR A 44 28.77 -6.77 -57.09
N GLU A 45 29.46 -6.52 -55.98
CA GLU A 45 29.93 -5.20 -55.56
C GLU A 45 30.95 -4.59 -56.56
N ARG A 46 31.85 -5.39 -57.14
CA ARG A 46 32.79 -4.90 -58.18
C ARG A 46 32.13 -4.61 -59.52
N SER A 47 31.02 -5.29 -59.84
CA SER A 47 30.32 -5.12 -61.11
C SER A 47 29.53 -3.81 -61.18
N ALA A 48 29.21 -3.18 -60.05
CA ALA A 48 28.53 -1.90 -60.00
C ALA A 48 29.53 -0.75 -60.26
N GLN A 49 29.55 -0.23 -61.49
CA GLN A 49 30.58 0.67 -62.01
C GLN A 49 30.55 2.12 -61.46
N THR A 50 29.55 2.51 -60.67
CA THR A 50 29.39 3.89 -60.15
C THR A 50 28.97 3.92 -58.68
N ILE A 51 29.82 3.39 -57.79
CA ILE A 51 29.55 3.44 -56.35
C ILE A 51 30.12 4.73 -55.74
N GLY A 52 29.30 5.79 -55.72
CA GLY A 52 29.50 6.93 -54.83
C GLY A 52 29.20 6.58 -53.36
N ASP A 53 28.94 7.58 -52.52
CA ASP A 53 28.62 7.39 -51.08
C ASP A 53 27.38 6.49 -50.83
N LYS A 54 26.55 6.29 -51.87
CA LYS A 54 25.36 5.44 -51.85
C LYS A 54 25.64 3.94 -51.65
N GLY A 55 26.82 3.41 -51.99
CA GLY A 55 27.12 1.98 -51.80
C GLY A 55 27.53 1.59 -50.37
N LYS A 56 27.55 2.53 -49.43
CA LYS A 56 27.75 2.24 -48.01
C LYS A 56 26.49 1.70 -47.33
N ARG A 57 25.31 1.94 -47.91
CA ARG A 57 24.01 1.53 -47.34
C ARG A 57 23.27 0.63 -48.31
N LEU A 58 23.06 -0.62 -47.92
CA LEU A 58 22.24 -1.60 -48.62
C LEU A 58 20.87 -1.63 -47.98
N VAL A 59 19.83 -1.26 -48.73
CA VAL A 59 18.45 -1.26 -48.24
C VAL A 59 17.59 -2.18 -49.07
N LEU A 60 16.87 -3.08 -48.39
CA LEU A 60 16.03 -4.11 -48.94
C LEU A 60 14.59 -3.90 -48.44
N TYR A 61 13.80 -3.17 -49.23
CA TYR A 61 12.38 -2.96 -48.97
C TYR A 61 11.51 -3.89 -49.81
N HIS A 62 10.38 -4.33 -49.23
CA HIS A 62 9.36 -5.10 -49.94
C HIS A 62 9.89 -6.34 -50.67
N LEU A 63 10.74 -7.12 -49.98
CA LEU A 63 11.18 -8.39 -50.53
C LEU A 63 9.99 -9.33 -50.69
N THR A 64 9.88 -9.98 -51.85
CA THR A 64 8.85 -10.99 -52.17
C THR A 64 9.31 -12.41 -51.86
N LEU A 65 10.56 -12.59 -51.42
CA LEU A 65 11.14 -13.87 -51.05
C LEU A 65 10.65 -14.32 -49.67
N ARG A 66 10.62 -15.64 -49.47
CA ARG A 66 10.28 -16.28 -48.19
C ARG A 66 11.49 -16.49 -47.28
N THR A 67 12.68 -16.65 -47.86
CA THR A 67 13.88 -17.00 -47.10
C THR A 67 15.08 -16.21 -47.59
N ILE A 68 15.86 -15.64 -46.67
CA ILE A 68 17.21 -15.16 -46.96
C ILE A 68 18.14 -16.36 -46.85
N SER A 69 18.65 -16.83 -47.99
CA SER A 69 19.48 -18.01 -48.09
C SER A 69 20.84 -17.87 -47.41
N SER A 70 21.50 -18.99 -47.09
CA SER A 70 22.90 -18.99 -46.63
C SER A 70 23.82 -18.24 -47.61
N HIS A 71 24.79 -17.49 -47.08
CA HIS A 71 25.74 -16.69 -47.85
C HIS A 71 25.09 -15.64 -48.77
N SER A 72 23.89 -15.17 -48.44
CA SER A 72 23.23 -14.08 -49.18
C SER A 72 24.02 -12.78 -49.11
N PHE A 73 24.63 -12.46 -47.96
CA PHE A 73 25.52 -11.31 -47.77
C PHE A 73 26.90 -11.80 -47.33
N GLU A 74 27.86 -11.79 -48.25
CA GLU A 74 29.17 -12.38 -47.98
C GLU A 74 30.33 -11.54 -48.53
N ASN A 75 31.34 -11.32 -47.69
CA ASN A 75 32.60 -10.66 -48.06
C ASN A 75 32.42 -9.26 -48.69
N LEU A 76 31.35 -8.53 -48.37
CA LEU A 76 31.13 -7.15 -48.81
C LEU A 76 32.14 -6.23 -48.14
N ARG A 77 32.85 -5.42 -48.94
CA ARG A 77 33.96 -4.60 -48.43
C ARG A 77 33.59 -3.14 -48.21
N ARG A 78 32.59 -2.61 -48.92
CA ARG A 78 32.22 -1.19 -48.85
C ARG A 78 30.93 -0.94 -48.05
N VAL A 79 30.07 -1.94 -47.94
CA VAL A 79 28.79 -1.84 -47.24
C VAL A 79 29.01 -1.72 -45.73
N GLN A 80 28.46 -0.65 -45.16
CA GLN A 80 28.50 -0.32 -43.73
C GLN A 80 27.16 -0.55 -43.04
N ARG A 81 26.03 -0.36 -43.75
CA ARG A 81 24.68 -0.54 -43.20
C ARG A 81 23.86 -1.47 -44.08
N ILE A 82 23.27 -2.50 -43.48
CA ILE A 82 22.27 -3.36 -44.13
C ILE A 82 20.93 -3.16 -43.43
N GLU A 83 19.91 -2.80 -44.19
CA GLU A 83 18.55 -2.60 -43.69
C GLU A 83 17.56 -3.48 -44.48
N ILE A 84 16.84 -4.34 -43.78
CA ILE A 84 15.77 -5.18 -44.31
C ILE A 84 14.47 -4.69 -43.70
N ALA A 85 13.56 -4.20 -44.52
CA ALA A 85 12.34 -3.60 -44.00
C ALA A 85 11.10 -3.87 -44.85
N GLN A 86 9.93 -3.81 -44.21
CA GLN A 86 8.61 -3.91 -44.85
C GLN A 86 8.42 -5.16 -45.74
N SER A 87 9.07 -6.26 -45.37
CA SER A 87 9.03 -7.51 -46.11
C SER A 87 8.03 -8.46 -45.47
N ILE A 88 6.81 -8.49 -46.02
CA ILE A 88 5.67 -9.23 -45.45
C ILE A 88 5.71 -10.74 -45.73
N THR A 89 6.49 -11.18 -46.71
CA THR A 89 6.60 -12.60 -47.11
C THR A 89 7.80 -13.30 -46.48
N LEU A 90 8.74 -12.55 -45.89
CA LEU A 90 9.95 -13.12 -45.32
C LEU A 90 9.61 -13.90 -44.05
N GLU A 91 9.86 -15.20 -44.06
CA GLU A 91 9.56 -16.15 -43.00
C GLU A 91 10.82 -16.56 -42.22
N ASN A 92 11.95 -16.78 -42.92
CA ASN A 92 13.18 -17.34 -42.33
C ASN A 92 14.47 -16.63 -42.81
N ILE A 93 15.48 -16.58 -41.94
CA ILE A 93 16.87 -16.21 -42.26
C ILE A 93 17.75 -17.42 -41.96
N GLU A 94 18.42 -17.94 -42.99
CA GLU A 94 19.25 -19.15 -42.88
C GLU A 94 20.61 -18.90 -42.23
N THR A 95 21.23 -19.99 -41.78
CA THR A 95 22.61 -19.99 -41.23
C THR A 95 23.60 -19.28 -42.17
N LEU A 96 24.56 -18.55 -41.61
CA LEU A 96 25.59 -17.82 -42.38
C LEU A 96 25.03 -16.82 -43.43
N ALA A 97 23.80 -16.34 -43.27
CA ALA A 97 23.22 -15.32 -44.16
C ALA A 97 24.06 -14.03 -44.18
N PHE A 98 24.59 -13.60 -43.04
CA PHE A 98 25.50 -12.46 -42.88
C PHE A 98 26.89 -12.96 -42.47
N ASN A 99 27.77 -13.15 -43.45
CA ASN A 99 29.06 -13.80 -43.22
C ASN A 99 30.26 -12.93 -43.62
N ASN A 100 31.21 -12.78 -42.70
CA ASN A 100 32.52 -12.16 -42.93
C ASN A 100 32.44 -10.74 -43.50
N LEU A 101 31.63 -9.89 -42.88
CA LEU A 101 31.39 -8.51 -43.30
C LEU A 101 32.25 -7.54 -42.49
N LEU A 102 33.51 -7.40 -42.89
CA LEU A 102 34.56 -6.73 -42.10
C LEU A 102 34.37 -5.23 -41.86
N ASN A 103 33.56 -4.55 -42.68
CA ASN A 103 33.29 -3.12 -42.59
C ASN A 103 31.84 -2.78 -42.23
N LEU A 104 31.02 -3.79 -41.95
CA LEU A 104 29.62 -3.59 -41.59
C LEU A 104 29.51 -3.06 -40.16
N SER A 105 28.92 -1.88 -40.01
CA SER A 105 28.67 -1.22 -38.75
C SER A 105 27.25 -1.40 -38.24
N GLU A 106 26.27 -1.57 -39.13
CA GLU A 106 24.86 -1.58 -38.73
C GLU A 106 24.03 -2.63 -39.49
N ILE A 107 23.23 -3.39 -38.76
CA ILE A 107 22.20 -4.29 -39.29
C ILE A 107 20.86 -3.88 -38.68
N SER A 108 19.84 -3.70 -39.52
CA SER A 108 18.49 -3.42 -39.07
C SER A 108 17.46 -4.27 -39.81
N ILE A 109 16.66 -5.01 -39.07
CA ILE A 109 15.55 -5.83 -39.56
C ILE A 109 14.27 -5.25 -38.95
N GLN A 110 13.42 -4.61 -39.76
CA GLN A 110 12.26 -3.88 -39.26
C GLN A 110 10.98 -4.24 -40.01
N ASN A 111 9.85 -4.29 -39.31
CA ASN A 111 8.53 -4.46 -39.92
C ASN A 111 8.42 -5.72 -40.82
N THR A 112 9.05 -6.81 -40.40
CA THR A 112 8.99 -8.13 -41.05
C THR A 112 8.14 -9.09 -40.21
N ARG A 113 6.84 -8.80 -40.12
CA ARG A 113 5.92 -9.49 -39.18
C ARG A 113 5.80 -10.99 -39.40
N SER A 114 6.07 -11.48 -40.60
CA SER A 114 6.03 -12.91 -40.92
C SER A 114 7.34 -13.63 -40.61
N LEU A 115 8.40 -12.91 -40.25
CA LEU A 115 9.70 -13.50 -39.92
C LEU A 115 9.59 -14.22 -38.59
N THR A 116 9.55 -15.55 -38.63
CA THR A 116 9.37 -16.40 -37.45
C THR A 116 10.69 -16.96 -36.92
N HIS A 117 11.67 -17.21 -37.80
CA HIS A 117 12.91 -17.86 -37.42
C HIS A 117 14.14 -17.14 -37.99
N ILE A 118 15.11 -16.87 -37.11
CA ILE A 118 16.49 -16.54 -37.49
C ILE A 118 17.35 -17.73 -37.06
N ASP A 119 17.99 -18.42 -38.01
CA ASP A 119 18.77 -19.62 -37.73
C ASP A 119 20.02 -19.30 -36.90
N ARG A 120 20.54 -20.32 -36.21
CA ARG A 120 21.76 -20.18 -35.40
C ARG A 120 22.97 -19.85 -36.28
N GLY A 121 23.86 -18.98 -35.79
CA GLY A 121 25.00 -18.51 -36.59
C GLY A 121 24.62 -17.76 -37.88
N SER A 122 23.39 -17.20 -37.99
CA SER A 122 23.03 -16.31 -39.12
C SER A 122 23.91 -15.07 -39.20
N PHE A 123 24.34 -14.56 -38.04
CA PHE A 123 25.30 -13.45 -37.90
C PHE A 123 26.67 -14.01 -37.55
N ASN A 124 27.61 -13.98 -38.50
CA ASN A 124 28.92 -14.60 -38.33
C ASN A 124 30.08 -13.66 -38.74
N ASN A 125 31.04 -13.49 -37.83
CA ASN A 125 32.26 -12.70 -37.98
C ASN A 125 32.00 -11.28 -38.49
N LEU A 126 31.52 -10.42 -37.60
CA LEU A 126 31.14 -9.03 -37.88
C LEU A 126 31.94 -8.07 -36.95
N PRO A 127 33.26 -7.91 -37.17
CA PRO A 127 34.16 -7.29 -36.20
C PRO A 127 33.93 -5.79 -35.96
N LYS A 128 33.29 -5.08 -36.90
CA LYS A 128 32.96 -3.65 -36.78
C LYS A 128 31.49 -3.37 -36.48
N LEU A 129 30.69 -4.40 -36.19
CA LEU A 129 29.27 -4.23 -35.96
C LEU A 129 29.05 -3.45 -34.67
N ARG A 130 28.38 -2.30 -34.77
CA ARG A 130 28.06 -1.41 -33.64
C ARG A 130 26.57 -1.43 -33.30
N TYR A 131 25.70 -1.58 -34.29
CA TYR A 131 24.26 -1.49 -34.11
C TYR A 131 23.56 -2.70 -34.73
N LEU A 132 22.82 -3.45 -33.92
CA LEU A 132 21.98 -4.55 -34.38
C LEU A 132 20.55 -4.31 -33.89
N SER A 133 19.62 -4.15 -34.82
CA SER A 133 18.21 -3.88 -34.54
C SER A 133 17.30 -4.92 -35.16
N ILE A 134 16.41 -5.51 -34.35
CA ILE A 134 15.37 -6.45 -34.76
C ILE A 134 14.05 -5.96 -34.18
N SER A 135 13.22 -5.33 -35.03
CA SER A 135 12.00 -4.65 -34.59
C SER A 135 10.75 -5.06 -35.36
N ASN A 136 9.64 -5.19 -34.63
CA ASN A 136 8.32 -5.50 -35.18
C ASN A 136 8.35 -6.76 -36.09
N THR A 137 8.92 -7.83 -35.57
CA THR A 137 9.03 -9.14 -36.25
C THR A 137 8.19 -10.21 -35.56
N GLY A 138 7.98 -11.33 -36.25
CA GLY A 138 7.23 -12.48 -35.74
C GLY A 138 8.06 -13.50 -34.97
N ILE A 139 9.29 -13.17 -34.56
CA ILE A 139 10.22 -14.14 -33.98
C ILE A 139 9.69 -14.76 -32.69
N THR A 140 9.79 -16.08 -32.58
CA THR A 140 9.35 -16.84 -31.39
C THR A 140 10.52 -17.29 -30.53
N PHE A 141 11.75 -17.24 -31.03
CA PHE A 141 12.96 -17.63 -30.33
C PHE A 141 13.97 -16.48 -30.31
N PHE A 142 14.75 -16.40 -29.24
CA PHE A 142 15.82 -15.42 -29.13
C PHE A 142 16.92 -15.74 -30.16
N PRO A 143 17.35 -14.77 -30.99
CA PRO A 143 18.36 -14.99 -32.02
C PRO A 143 19.72 -15.33 -31.40
N ASP A 144 20.44 -16.26 -32.03
CA ASP A 144 21.79 -16.62 -31.61
C ASP A 144 22.81 -15.54 -32.04
N MET A 145 23.63 -15.13 -31.08
CA MET A 145 24.56 -14.02 -31.22
C MET A 145 26.02 -14.42 -30.96
N MET A 146 26.27 -15.71 -30.68
CA MET A 146 27.57 -16.24 -30.27
C MET A 146 28.70 -15.99 -31.27
N SER A 147 28.36 -15.94 -32.55
CA SER A 147 29.34 -15.88 -33.65
C SER A 147 29.60 -14.47 -34.19
N ILE A 148 29.06 -13.41 -33.56
CA ILE A 148 29.23 -12.02 -34.03
C ILE A 148 30.68 -11.54 -33.83
N ASN A 149 31.22 -11.69 -32.62
CA ASN A 149 32.58 -11.28 -32.23
C ASN A 149 32.96 -9.85 -32.66
N SER A 150 32.13 -8.87 -32.32
CA SER A 150 32.43 -7.45 -32.55
C SER A 150 33.57 -6.96 -31.65
N LEU A 151 34.39 -6.05 -32.18
CA LEU A 151 35.51 -5.39 -31.50
C LEU A 151 35.20 -3.92 -31.13
N GLU A 152 33.99 -3.44 -31.45
CA GLU A 152 33.57 -2.07 -31.15
C GLU A 152 33.23 -1.90 -29.66
N SER A 153 33.56 -0.73 -29.10
CA SER A 153 33.41 -0.42 -27.68
C SER A 153 31.98 -0.03 -27.27
N ASP A 154 31.17 0.47 -28.21
CA ASP A 154 29.81 0.97 -27.98
C ASP A 154 28.78 0.15 -28.77
N PHE A 155 28.62 -1.14 -28.42
CA PHE A 155 27.65 -1.99 -29.10
C PHE A 155 26.22 -1.72 -28.59
N ILE A 156 25.29 -1.44 -29.50
CA ILE A 156 23.87 -1.23 -29.20
C ILE A 156 23.06 -2.35 -29.83
N LEU A 157 22.35 -3.08 -28.97
CA LEU A 157 21.41 -4.14 -29.34
C LEU A 157 19.97 -3.66 -29.09
N ASP A 158 19.20 -3.51 -30.16
CA ASP A 158 17.80 -3.12 -30.12
C ASP A 158 16.93 -4.31 -30.53
N ILE A 159 16.18 -4.88 -29.58
CA ILE A 159 15.14 -5.87 -29.86
C ILE A 159 13.84 -5.30 -29.32
N CYS A 160 12.96 -4.83 -30.19
CA CYS A 160 11.74 -4.14 -29.78
C CYS A 160 10.50 -4.55 -30.57
N ASP A 161 9.33 -4.43 -29.94
CA ASP A 161 8.03 -4.73 -30.54
C ASP A 161 7.89 -6.18 -31.06
N ASN A 162 8.65 -7.13 -30.51
CA ASN A 162 8.52 -8.56 -30.83
C ASN A 162 7.59 -9.24 -29.82
N LEU A 163 6.29 -9.18 -30.10
CA LEU A 163 5.24 -9.62 -29.17
C LEU A 163 5.21 -11.13 -28.89
N TYR A 164 5.81 -11.94 -29.78
CA TYR A 164 5.80 -13.41 -29.67
C TYR A 164 7.06 -13.99 -29.02
N LEU A 165 8.04 -13.16 -28.68
CA LEU A 165 9.29 -13.57 -28.02
C LEU A 165 9.03 -13.85 -26.52
N PRO A 166 9.05 -15.10 -26.05
CA PRO A 166 8.49 -15.44 -24.74
C PRO A 166 9.49 -15.32 -23.58
N GLU A 167 10.79 -15.55 -23.81
CA GLU A 167 11.80 -15.57 -22.76
C GLU A 167 13.19 -15.21 -23.29
N ILE A 168 14.10 -14.83 -22.39
CA ILE A 168 15.53 -14.70 -22.66
C ILE A 168 16.23 -15.96 -22.13
N PRO A 169 16.88 -16.77 -23.01
CA PRO A 169 17.54 -18.00 -22.59
C PRO A 169 18.89 -17.76 -21.89
N PRO A 170 19.47 -18.79 -21.25
CA PRO A 170 20.81 -18.72 -20.68
C PRO A 170 21.88 -18.41 -21.74
N ASN A 171 22.89 -17.60 -21.39
CA ASN A 171 23.99 -17.20 -22.27
C ASN A 171 23.55 -16.55 -23.59
N ALA A 172 22.38 -15.91 -23.64
CA ALA A 172 21.80 -15.36 -24.87
C ALA A 172 22.69 -14.32 -25.58
N PHE A 173 23.55 -13.63 -24.82
CA PHE A 173 24.35 -12.50 -25.29
C PHE A 173 25.85 -12.79 -25.35
N ILE A 174 26.26 -14.03 -25.05
CA ILE A 174 27.68 -14.41 -25.09
C ILE A 174 28.22 -14.26 -26.52
N GLY A 175 29.47 -13.83 -26.68
CA GLY A 175 30.11 -13.74 -28.00
C GLY A 175 29.71 -12.54 -28.88
N ILE A 176 28.84 -11.64 -28.40
CA ILE A 176 28.51 -10.40 -29.12
C ILE A 176 29.72 -9.48 -29.23
N THR A 177 30.31 -9.10 -28.09
CA THR A 177 31.49 -8.25 -27.97
C THR A 177 32.19 -8.53 -26.63
N ARG A 178 33.46 -8.16 -26.52
CA ARG A 178 34.23 -8.18 -25.25
C ARG A 178 34.13 -6.87 -24.46
N GLU A 179 33.53 -5.85 -25.06
CA GLU A 179 33.31 -4.52 -24.49
C GLU A 179 31.88 -4.36 -23.96
N TYR A 180 31.54 -3.15 -23.51
CA TYR A 180 30.24 -2.85 -22.93
C TYR A 180 29.12 -2.81 -23.98
N VAL A 181 27.95 -3.34 -23.60
CA VAL A 181 26.76 -3.40 -24.45
C VAL A 181 25.62 -2.58 -23.85
N THR A 182 24.96 -1.80 -24.69
CA THR A 182 23.64 -1.22 -24.41
C THR A 182 22.56 -2.12 -25.01
N MET A 183 21.70 -2.69 -24.18
CA MET A 183 20.62 -3.60 -24.58
C MET A 183 19.26 -2.93 -24.38
N ASN A 184 18.58 -2.62 -25.48
CA ASN A 184 17.22 -2.12 -25.46
C ASN A 184 16.24 -3.23 -25.86
N LEU A 185 15.61 -3.84 -24.86
CA LEU A 185 14.73 -4.99 -24.98
C LEU A 185 13.28 -4.63 -24.59
N TYR A 186 12.77 -3.50 -25.08
CA TYR A 186 11.47 -2.95 -24.67
C TYR A 186 10.31 -3.38 -25.60
N ASN A 187 9.08 -3.31 -25.09
CA ASN A 187 7.85 -3.66 -25.84
C ASN A 187 7.80 -5.10 -26.41
N ASN A 188 8.51 -6.07 -25.81
CA ASN A 188 8.47 -7.46 -26.27
C ASN A 188 7.43 -8.29 -25.49
N GLY A 189 7.24 -9.54 -25.96
CA GLY A 189 6.40 -10.55 -25.31
C GLY A 189 7.03 -11.26 -24.11
N ILE A 190 8.17 -10.77 -23.60
CA ILE A 190 9.01 -11.49 -22.63
C ILE A 190 8.25 -11.70 -21.32
N ARG A 191 8.24 -12.95 -20.85
CA ARG A 191 7.58 -13.40 -19.61
C ARG A 191 8.57 -13.70 -18.49
N GLU A 192 9.73 -14.23 -18.87
CA GLU A 192 10.76 -14.75 -17.96
C GLU A 192 12.17 -14.49 -18.50
N ILE A 193 13.11 -14.18 -17.61
CA ILE A 193 14.54 -14.10 -17.90
C ILE A 193 15.25 -15.18 -17.07
N ARG A 194 15.83 -16.16 -17.77
CA ARG A 194 16.43 -17.37 -17.18
C ARG A 194 17.72 -17.07 -16.39
N ASP A 195 18.13 -18.04 -15.56
CA ASP A 195 19.43 -18.01 -14.89
C ASP A 195 20.58 -17.91 -15.90
N HIS A 196 21.63 -17.15 -15.55
CA HIS A 196 22.81 -16.94 -16.40
C HIS A 196 22.47 -16.37 -17.79
N ALA A 197 21.32 -15.70 -17.97
CA ALA A 197 20.93 -15.08 -19.24
C ALA A 197 22.00 -14.10 -19.77
N PHE A 198 22.62 -13.32 -18.88
CA PHE A 198 23.63 -12.32 -19.23
C PHE A 198 25.07 -12.76 -18.94
N ASN A 199 25.31 -14.05 -18.71
CA ASN A 199 26.62 -14.56 -18.36
C ASN A 199 27.69 -14.25 -19.44
N GLY A 200 28.87 -13.81 -19.00
CA GLY A 200 30.00 -13.49 -19.88
C GLY A 200 29.84 -12.18 -20.64
N THR A 201 28.92 -11.29 -20.23
CA THR A 201 28.69 -10.00 -20.89
C THR A 201 28.95 -8.81 -19.98
N LYS A 202 29.46 -7.72 -20.56
CA LYS A 202 29.58 -6.43 -19.90
C LYS A 202 28.41 -5.55 -20.35
N ILE A 203 27.58 -5.12 -19.42
CA ILE A 203 26.35 -4.40 -19.69
C ILE A 203 26.51 -2.98 -19.17
N ASP A 204 26.37 -1.98 -20.04
CA ASP A 204 26.30 -0.58 -19.62
C ASP A 204 24.87 -0.22 -19.23
N LYS A 205 23.93 -0.49 -20.14
CA LYS A 205 22.51 -0.17 -19.97
C LYS A 205 21.62 -1.32 -20.41
N LEU A 206 20.65 -1.68 -19.57
CA LEU A 206 19.64 -2.69 -19.83
C LEU A 206 18.24 -2.10 -19.68
N VAL A 207 17.49 -2.05 -20.79
CA VAL A 207 16.11 -1.53 -20.84
C VAL A 207 15.15 -2.67 -21.12
N LEU A 208 14.35 -3.04 -20.12
CA LEU A 208 13.29 -4.05 -20.15
C LEU A 208 11.89 -3.41 -20.10
N LYS A 209 11.80 -2.11 -20.42
CA LYS A 209 10.59 -1.31 -20.30
C LYS A 209 9.40 -1.87 -21.10
N ASN A 210 8.19 -1.76 -20.53
CA ASN A 210 6.92 -2.11 -21.18
C ASN A 210 6.81 -3.57 -21.66
N ASN A 211 7.63 -4.48 -21.11
CA ASN A 211 7.37 -5.92 -21.17
C ASN A 211 6.29 -6.27 -20.13
N ARG A 212 5.03 -6.02 -20.47
CA ARG A 212 3.89 -6.11 -19.54
C ARG A 212 3.69 -7.49 -18.92
N ASN A 213 4.16 -8.54 -19.59
CA ASN A 213 4.03 -9.92 -19.14
C ASN A 213 5.28 -10.44 -18.40
N LEU A 214 6.34 -9.65 -18.27
CA LEU A 214 7.56 -10.04 -17.56
C LEU A 214 7.27 -10.12 -16.06
N ARG A 215 7.27 -11.32 -15.51
CA ARG A 215 6.93 -11.59 -14.10
C ARG A 215 8.14 -11.92 -13.24
N VAL A 216 9.09 -12.65 -13.81
CA VAL A 216 10.23 -13.23 -13.08
C VAL A 216 11.53 -12.94 -13.82
N ILE A 217 12.47 -12.38 -13.07
CA ILE A 217 13.90 -12.37 -13.40
C ILE A 217 14.52 -13.31 -12.36
N HIS A 218 15.10 -14.42 -12.79
CA HIS A 218 15.69 -15.38 -11.86
C HIS A 218 16.87 -14.77 -11.08
N SER A 219 17.17 -15.32 -9.89
CA SER A 219 18.16 -14.73 -8.98
C SER A 219 19.56 -14.69 -9.56
N GLU A 220 19.92 -15.68 -10.39
CA GLU A 220 21.24 -15.80 -11.01
C GLU A 220 21.27 -15.28 -12.45
N ALA A 221 20.27 -14.50 -12.88
CA ALA A 221 20.20 -13.97 -14.25
C ALA A 221 21.44 -13.12 -14.63
N PHE A 222 21.98 -12.36 -13.68
CA PHE A 222 23.16 -11.50 -13.82
C PHE A 222 24.47 -12.17 -13.38
N ARG A 223 24.45 -13.46 -13.03
CA ARG A 223 25.66 -14.16 -12.59
C ARG A 223 26.66 -14.29 -13.75
N GLY A 224 27.89 -13.84 -13.52
CA GLY A 224 28.94 -13.79 -14.54
C GLY A 224 28.80 -12.62 -15.53
N ALA A 225 27.83 -11.72 -15.32
CA ALA A 225 27.76 -10.44 -16.02
C ALA A 225 28.52 -9.36 -15.24
N THR A 226 29.04 -8.35 -15.93
CA THR A 226 29.57 -7.11 -15.32
C THR A 226 28.61 -5.97 -15.63
N GLY A 227 28.15 -5.22 -14.63
CA GLY A 227 27.03 -4.28 -14.80
C GLY A 227 25.69 -4.91 -14.41
N PRO A 228 24.53 -4.32 -14.78
CA PRO A 228 24.36 -3.11 -15.57
C PRO A 228 24.61 -1.83 -14.78
N GLY A 229 25.03 -0.75 -15.44
CA GLY A 229 25.09 0.60 -14.86
C GLY A 229 23.70 1.26 -14.79
N VAL A 230 22.87 1.07 -15.82
CA VAL A 230 21.48 1.54 -15.86
C VAL A 230 20.52 0.37 -16.07
N LEU A 231 19.53 0.23 -15.18
CA LEU A 231 18.49 -0.80 -15.27
C LEU A 231 17.10 -0.16 -15.35
N ASP A 232 16.39 -0.37 -16.45
CA ASP A 232 15.00 0.05 -16.62
C ASP A 232 14.05 -1.14 -16.71
N VAL A 233 13.23 -1.30 -15.67
CA VAL A 233 12.17 -2.32 -15.55
C VAL A 233 10.78 -1.68 -15.49
N SER A 234 10.65 -0.44 -15.97
CA SER A 234 9.39 0.32 -15.92
C SER A 234 8.27 -0.34 -16.74
N ALA A 235 7.04 -0.23 -16.27
CA ALA A 235 5.85 -0.81 -16.90
C ALA A 235 5.95 -2.34 -17.14
N THR A 236 6.55 -3.06 -16.20
CA THR A 236 6.61 -4.52 -16.17
C THR A 236 5.80 -5.08 -15.00
N ALA A 237 5.50 -6.38 -15.03
CA ALA A 237 4.78 -7.08 -13.97
C ALA A 237 5.73 -7.84 -13.03
N ILE A 238 6.99 -7.39 -12.89
CA ILE A 238 7.97 -8.09 -12.07
C ILE A 238 7.57 -8.06 -10.61
N GLY A 239 7.64 -9.22 -9.95
CA GLY A 239 7.33 -9.32 -8.52
C GLY A 239 8.49 -8.89 -7.61
N LYS A 240 9.72 -9.19 -8.05
CA LYS A 240 10.96 -8.99 -7.30
C LYS A 240 12.12 -8.75 -8.27
N LEU A 241 13.10 -7.97 -7.82
CA LEU A 241 14.41 -7.86 -8.47
C LEU A 241 15.34 -8.96 -7.94
N PRO A 242 16.34 -9.38 -8.72
CA PRO A 242 17.34 -10.35 -8.29
C PRO A 242 18.16 -9.82 -7.10
N SER A 243 18.57 -10.72 -6.20
CA SER A 243 19.30 -10.38 -4.99
C SER A 243 20.80 -10.16 -5.21
N GLN A 244 21.35 -10.62 -6.33
CA GLN A 244 22.77 -10.56 -6.67
C GLN A 244 22.94 -9.98 -8.09
N GLY A 245 24.12 -9.42 -8.36
CA GLY A 245 24.47 -8.90 -9.69
C GLY A 245 23.89 -7.51 -10.02
N LEU A 246 23.29 -6.81 -9.05
CA LEU A 246 22.83 -5.41 -9.19
C LEU A 246 23.78 -4.39 -8.53
N GLU A 247 24.95 -4.85 -8.11
CA GLU A 247 25.95 -4.09 -7.35
C GLU A 247 26.46 -2.85 -8.09
N SER A 248 26.58 -2.95 -9.41
CA SER A 248 27.07 -1.88 -10.28
C SER A 248 25.98 -0.91 -10.74
N VAL A 249 24.71 -1.11 -10.35
CA VAL A 249 23.59 -0.27 -10.81
C VAL A 249 23.71 1.14 -10.20
N LEU A 250 23.89 2.13 -11.07
CA LEU A 250 23.92 3.55 -10.75
C LEU A 250 22.52 4.17 -10.83
N VAL A 251 21.74 3.77 -11.83
CA VAL A 251 20.39 4.29 -12.09
C VAL A 251 19.37 3.16 -12.21
N LEU A 252 18.35 3.19 -11.35
CA LEU A 252 17.25 2.24 -11.35
C LEU A 252 15.93 2.93 -11.75
N LEU A 253 15.34 2.48 -12.85
CA LEU A 253 14.04 2.94 -13.34
C LEU A 253 13.02 1.81 -13.18
N ALA A 254 12.02 2.00 -12.31
CA ALA A 254 10.94 1.05 -12.02
C ALA A 254 9.61 1.78 -11.87
N GLN A 255 9.28 2.66 -12.83
CA GLN A 255 8.03 3.41 -12.86
C GLN A 255 6.88 2.52 -13.37
N SER A 256 5.68 2.67 -12.82
CA SER A 256 4.49 1.86 -13.17
C SER A 256 4.70 0.33 -13.03
N ALA A 257 5.58 -0.09 -12.12
CA ALA A 257 5.86 -1.49 -11.81
C ALA A 257 5.10 -1.91 -10.53
N HIS A 258 3.76 -1.94 -10.60
CA HIS A 258 2.90 -2.16 -9.43
C HIS A 258 3.01 -3.56 -8.78
N SER A 259 3.58 -4.53 -9.50
CA SER A 259 3.84 -5.86 -8.95
C SER A 259 5.10 -5.91 -8.07
N LEU A 260 5.99 -4.93 -8.21
CA LEU A 260 7.24 -4.84 -7.45
C LEU A 260 6.94 -4.28 -6.06
N LYS A 261 6.54 -5.15 -5.13
CA LYS A 261 6.17 -4.73 -3.75
C LYS A 261 7.38 -4.58 -2.83
N ARG A 262 8.45 -5.33 -3.08
CA ARG A 262 9.66 -5.34 -2.23
C ARG A 262 10.91 -5.10 -3.06
N LEU A 263 11.82 -4.30 -2.52
CA LEU A 263 13.17 -4.13 -3.05
C LEU A 263 14.08 -5.29 -2.63
N PRO A 264 15.15 -5.57 -3.40
CA PRO A 264 16.18 -6.52 -3.01
C PRO A 264 16.95 -5.99 -1.77
N PRO A 265 17.76 -6.83 -1.12
CA PRO A 265 18.63 -6.39 -0.03
C PRO A 265 19.43 -5.14 -0.44
N LEU A 266 19.35 -4.08 0.35
CA LEU A 266 19.92 -2.77 -0.02
C LEU A 266 21.45 -2.80 -0.14
N GLN A 267 22.11 -3.79 0.48
CA GLN A 267 23.54 -4.06 0.29
C GLN A 267 23.88 -4.37 -1.18
N GLY A 268 22.96 -5.01 -1.92
CA GLY A 268 23.14 -5.33 -3.33
C GLY A 268 23.00 -4.13 -4.28
N LEU A 269 22.64 -2.95 -3.78
CA LEU A 269 22.46 -1.71 -4.54
C LEU A 269 23.44 -0.61 -4.08
N TRP A 270 24.66 -0.99 -3.69
CA TRP A 270 25.63 -0.07 -3.05
C TRP A 270 26.02 1.13 -3.92
N SER A 271 26.11 0.94 -5.25
CA SER A 271 26.49 1.98 -6.22
C SER A 271 25.36 2.92 -6.60
N LEU A 272 24.13 2.67 -6.14
CA LEU A 272 22.95 3.40 -6.60
C LEU A 272 23.05 4.90 -6.28
N ARG A 273 22.73 5.73 -7.29
CA ARG A 273 22.73 7.21 -7.25
C ARG A 273 21.37 7.80 -7.60
N GLU A 274 20.66 7.18 -8.53
CA GLU A 274 19.33 7.64 -8.94
C GLU A 274 18.34 6.47 -8.95
N ALA A 275 17.14 6.72 -8.41
CA ALA A 275 16.05 5.75 -8.39
C ALA A 275 14.73 6.43 -8.74
N TYR A 276 14.06 5.96 -9.79
CA TYR A 276 12.73 6.41 -10.17
C TYR A 276 11.77 5.25 -10.06
N LEU A 277 11.02 5.21 -8.97
CA LEU A 277 10.24 4.07 -8.53
C LEU A 277 8.74 4.36 -8.64
N THR A 278 7.93 3.34 -8.36
CA THR A 278 6.46 3.47 -8.35
C THR A 278 5.92 3.89 -6.99
N TYR A 279 6.58 3.46 -5.91
CA TYR A 279 6.11 3.66 -4.54
C TYR A 279 7.06 4.57 -3.76
N ASN A 280 6.51 5.57 -3.07
CA ASN A 280 7.26 6.48 -2.21
C ASN A 280 7.92 5.76 -1.01
N SER A 281 7.32 4.69 -0.49
CA SER A 281 7.87 3.90 0.62
C SER A 281 9.21 3.23 0.27
N HIS A 282 9.42 2.89 -1.01
CA HIS A 282 10.72 2.41 -1.47
C HIS A 282 11.79 3.50 -1.39
N CYS A 283 11.45 4.73 -1.75
CA CYS A 283 12.35 5.87 -1.59
C CYS A 283 12.67 6.14 -0.12
N CYS A 284 11.69 6.02 0.79
CA CYS A 284 11.94 6.11 2.22
C CYS A 284 12.98 5.08 2.70
N ALA A 285 12.87 3.83 2.25
CA ALA A 285 13.81 2.78 2.61
C ALA A 285 15.23 3.06 2.07
N LEU A 286 15.33 3.51 0.82
CA LEU A 286 16.60 3.82 0.18
C LEU A 286 17.29 5.07 0.77
N LEU A 287 16.54 6.14 1.02
CA LEU A 287 17.06 7.37 1.63
C LEU A 287 17.53 7.12 3.07
N SER A 288 16.74 6.39 3.86
CA SER A 288 17.14 5.98 5.21
C SER A 288 18.43 5.16 5.18
N TRP A 289 18.56 4.21 4.25
CA TRP A 289 19.79 3.43 4.10
C TRP A 289 20.98 4.27 3.66
N ASN A 290 20.78 5.23 2.74
CA ASN A 290 21.85 6.11 2.29
C ASN A 290 22.49 6.88 3.45
N THR A 291 21.69 7.37 4.41
CA THR A 291 22.24 8.02 5.61
C THR A 291 23.17 7.10 6.41
N HIS A 292 22.89 5.79 6.46
CA HIS A 292 23.76 4.82 7.13
C HIS A 292 24.99 4.47 6.29
N ARG A 293 24.86 4.45 4.95
CA ARG A 293 25.99 4.27 4.00
C ARG A 293 27.04 5.36 4.15
N ASP A 294 26.63 6.58 4.46
CA ASP A 294 27.51 7.73 4.62
C ASP A 294 28.15 7.82 6.03
N PHE A 295 27.73 6.98 6.98
CA PHE A 295 28.25 6.90 8.37
C PHE A 295 29.25 5.76 8.69
N PRO A 296 30.19 5.39 7.81
CA PRO A 296 31.40 4.67 8.25
C PRO A 296 32.74 5.28 7.79
N ILE A 297 32.81 6.59 7.48
CA ILE A 297 34.10 7.26 7.13
C ILE A 297 34.36 8.51 7.97
N ASN A 298 34.05 8.46 9.27
CA ASN A 298 34.72 9.31 10.25
C ASN A 298 34.71 8.59 11.62
N PRO A 299 35.74 7.80 11.96
CA PRO A 299 36.05 7.60 13.36
C PRO A 299 36.30 8.99 14.00
N PRO A 300 36.14 9.14 15.32
CA PRO A 300 36.18 10.44 16.00
C PRO A 300 37.63 10.97 16.13
N TRP A 301 38.30 11.26 15.02
CA TRP A 301 39.65 11.85 15.00
C TRP A 301 39.62 13.37 14.98
N LYS A 302 38.42 13.99 14.92
CA LYS A 302 38.28 15.43 15.19
C LYS A 302 38.51 15.80 16.67
N PHE A 303 38.61 14.82 17.56
CA PHE A 303 38.92 15.03 18.98
C PHE A 303 40.36 14.64 19.38
N VAL A 304 41.15 14.04 18.50
CA VAL A 304 42.49 13.50 18.85
C VAL A 304 43.64 14.42 18.39
N LEU A 305 43.39 15.42 17.55
CA LEU A 305 44.45 16.36 17.14
C LEU A 305 44.64 17.57 18.08
N ILE A 306 43.95 17.61 19.23
CA ILE A 306 44.10 18.69 20.23
C ILE A 306 44.92 18.23 21.46
N THR A 307 45.26 16.94 21.59
CA THR A 307 45.78 16.40 22.86
C THR A 307 47.27 16.05 22.91
N TYR A 308 48.04 16.31 21.85
CA TYR A 308 49.50 16.09 21.86
C TYR A 308 50.26 17.34 21.43
N LEU A 309 50.20 18.38 22.26
CA LEU A 309 51.28 19.35 22.40
C LEU A 309 51.22 19.86 23.85
N PRO A 310 52.24 19.59 24.68
CA PRO A 310 52.25 20.07 26.05
C PRO A 310 52.51 21.58 26.05
N LEU A 311 51.68 22.31 26.80
CA LEU A 311 51.97 23.69 27.20
C LEU A 311 53.22 23.67 28.09
N ASN A 312 54.34 24.21 27.59
CA ASN A 312 55.34 24.85 28.44
C ASN A 312 55.24 26.35 28.16
N ASP A 313 55.00 27.12 29.21
CA ASP A 313 55.23 28.57 29.22
C ASP A 313 56.72 28.86 28.94
N ASP A 314 56.94 29.75 27.99
CA ASP A 314 58.04 30.74 27.88
C ASP A 314 58.60 30.81 26.45
N LEU A 315 58.14 31.77 25.64
CA LEU A 315 58.96 32.87 25.09
C LEU A 315 58.18 33.68 24.04
N LEU A 316 58.19 35.00 24.23
CA LEU A 316 57.79 36.03 23.27
C LEU A 316 58.55 35.90 21.94
N ILE A 317 57.87 36.09 20.79
CA ILE A 317 58.33 36.97 19.69
C ILE A 317 57.09 37.55 18.98
N THR A 318 57.09 38.88 18.84
CA THR A 318 56.09 39.75 18.21
C THR A 318 56.15 39.74 16.68
N ASP A 319 54.98 39.93 16.06
CA ASP A 319 54.70 40.11 14.63
C ASP A 319 55.68 41.04 13.89
N GLU A 320 56.10 40.63 12.68
CA GLU A 320 56.15 41.53 11.51
C GLU A 320 55.86 40.75 10.21
N ASP A 321 54.72 41.10 9.60
CA ASP A 321 54.52 41.34 8.17
C ASP A 321 55.04 40.30 7.15
N PHE A 322 54.16 39.40 6.68
CA PHE A 322 54.20 38.96 5.27
C PHE A 322 52.79 38.54 4.79
N GLY A 323 52.36 39.19 3.71
CA GLY A 323 51.01 39.16 3.16
C GLY A 323 50.49 37.79 2.73
N ASP A 324 49.20 37.60 3.02
CA ASP A 324 48.38 36.43 2.75
C ASP A 324 48.09 36.30 1.24
N VAL A 325 48.74 35.34 0.57
CA VAL A 325 48.34 34.91 -0.79
C VAL A 325 47.42 33.71 -0.64
N ASN A 326 46.12 33.99 -0.63
CA ASN A 326 45.08 32.98 -0.56
C ASN A 326 44.85 32.35 -1.95
N PHE A 327 45.37 31.14 -2.18
CA PHE A 327 45.05 30.36 -3.39
C PHE A 327 43.69 29.67 -3.22
N HIS A 328 42.63 30.32 -3.70
CA HIS A 328 41.30 29.73 -3.79
C HIS A 328 41.22 28.88 -5.06
N TYR A 329 41.21 27.54 -4.92
CA TYR A 329 40.91 26.60 -6.01
C TYR A 329 39.45 26.11 -5.87
N PRO A 330 38.52 26.55 -6.75
CA PRO A 330 37.12 26.12 -6.71
C PRO A 330 36.89 24.65 -7.11
N GLU A 331 37.91 23.97 -7.62
CA GLU A 331 37.82 22.60 -8.13
C GLU A 331 37.97 21.52 -7.03
N LEU A 332 38.38 21.89 -5.82
CA LEU A 332 38.54 20.93 -4.71
C LEU A 332 37.25 20.69 -3.91
N ASP A 333 36.21 21.52 -4.09
CA ASP A 333 34.90 21.35 -3.45
C ASP A 333 34.03 20.26 -4.13
N LEU A 334 34.40 19.82 -5.35
CA LEU A 334 33.72 18.73 -6.05
C LEU A 334 34.09 17.33 -5.53
N CYS A 335 35.15 17.20 -4.72
CA CYS A 335 35.65 15.91 -4.21
C CYS A 335 35.16 15.57 -2.80
N GLN A 336 34.42 16.44 -2.11
CA GLN A 336 33.98 16.21 -0.72
C GLN A 336 32.48 16.05 -0.49
N THR A 337 31.64 16.20 -1.52
CA THR A 337 30.21 15.91 -1.42
C THR A 337 29.83 14.81 -2.41
N ARG A 338 29.74 13.57 -1.93
CA ARG A 338 29.03 12.55 -2.71
C ARG A 338 27.60 13.06 -2.92
N PRO A 339 27.10 13.17 -4.16
CA PRO A 339 25.73 13.60 -4.39
C PRO A 339 24.79 12.65 -3.66
N SER A 340 23.85 13.22 -2.90
CA SER A 340 22.80 12.49 -2.22
C SER A 340 22.02 11.64 -3.23
N LEU A 341 21.59 10.44 -2.80
CA LEU A 341 20.74 9.57 -3.62
C LEU A 341 19.48 10.34 -4.03
N LEU A 342 19.27 10.51 -5.34
CA LEU A 342 18.04 11.06 -5.88
C LEU A 342 16.99 9.94 -5.98
N CYS A 343 15.86 10.08 -5.29
CA CYS A 343 14.78 9.10 -5.36
C CYS A 343 13.42 9.76 -5.60
N THR A 344 12.67 9.24 -6.56
CA THR A 344 11.30 9.68 -6.87
C THR A 344 10.33 8.49 -6.90
N PRO A 345 9.05 8.66 -6.54
CA PRO A 345 8.42 9.87 -6.01
C PRO A 345 8.85 10.16 -4.56
N GLU A 346 8.89 11.45 -4.22
CA GLU A 346 9.17 11.92 -2.86
C GLU A 346 8.08 11.46 -1.88
N ALA A 347 8.41 11.47 -0.59
CA ALA A 347 7.46 11.16 0.47
C ALA A 347 6.27 12.13 0.41
N ASP A 348 5.06 11.61 0.45
CA ASP A 348 3.85 12.43 0.48
C ASP A 348 3.44 12.72 1.93
N ALA A 349 2.54 13.69 2.10
CA ALA A 349 2.03 14.02 3.43
C ALA A 349 1.37 12.80 4.09
N PHE A 350 0.80 11.86 3.32
CA PHE A 350 0.09 10.69 3.84
C PHE A 350 0.99 9.55 4.32
N ASN A 351 2.21 9.42 3.78
CA ASN A 351 3.20 8.41 4.16
C ASN A 351 4.58 9.06 4.40
N PRO A 352 4.75 9.80 5.50
CA PRO A 352 5.97 10.54 5.79
C PRO A 352 7.07 9.62 6.35
N CYS A 353 7.59 8.66 5.57
CA CYS A 353 8.74 7.78 5.88
C CYS A 353 8.91 7.29 7.34
N GLU A 354 7.81 7.15 8.07
CA GLU A 354 7.74 6.86 9.51
C GLU A 354 7.04 5.53 9.74
N ASP A 355 7.26 4.93 10.90
CA ASP A 355 6.46 3.81 11.39
C ASP A 355 4.96 4.19 11.51
N ILE A 356 4.10 3.17 11.57
CA ILE A 356 2.63 3.35 11.59
C ILE A 356 2.19 4.27 12.73
N ALA A 357 2.65 4.00 13.96
CA ALA A 357 2.36 4.86 15.11
C ALA A 357 3.18 6.17 15.14
N GLY A 358 4.34 6.21 14.48
CA GLY A 358 5.29 7.33 14.45
C GLY A 358 6.05 7.56 15.77
N PHE A 359 5.35 7.65 16.90
CA PHE A 359 5.93 7.98 18.20
C PHE A 359 5.90 6.81 19.20
N SER A 360 6.94 6.69 20.02
CA SER A 360 7.04 5.63 21.05
C SER A 360 5.91 5.66 22.08
N PHE A 361 5.46 6.85 22.50
CA PHE A 361 4.35 6.96 23.46
C PHE A 361 3.01 6.54 22.84
N LEU A 362 2.79 6.83 21.55
CA LEU A 362 1.60 6.42 20.80
C LEU A 362 1.54 4.90 20.67
N ARG A 363 2.67 4.26 20.39
CA ARG A 363 2.79 2.79 20.35
C ARG A 363 2.35 2.13 21.66
N VAL A 364 2.80 2.67 22.80
CA VAL A 364 2.37 2.18 24.14
C VAL A 364 0.88 2.45 24.37
N ALA A 365 0.38 3.63 23.98
CA ALA A 365 -1.01 4.00 24.15
C ALA A 365 -1.97 3.12 23.33
N ILE A 366 -1.63 2.78 22.07
CA ILE A 366 -2.46 1.91 21.22
C ILE A 366 -2.74 0.57 21.92
N TRP A 367 -1.69 -0.08 22.43
CA TRP A 367 -1.81 -1.36 23.14
C TRP A 367 -2.71 -1.26 24.37
N PHE A 368 -2.52 -0.21 25.17
CA PHE A 368 -3.32 -0.02 26.38
C PHE A 368 -4.80 0.23 26.03
N ILE A 369 -5.06 1.12 25.09
CA ILE A 369 -6.41 1.49 24.67
C ILE A 369 -7.13 0.30 24.00
N SER A 370 -6.45 -0.46 23.13
CA SER A 370 -7.05 -1.60 22.45
C SER A 370 -7.45 -2.71 23.41
N ILE A 371 -6.57 -3.06 24.38
CA ILE A 371 -6.86 -4.09 25.38
C ILE A 371 -8.04 -3.67 26.26
N LEU A 372 -8.07 -2.42 26.71
CA LEU A 372 -9.17 -1.90 27.53
C LEU A 372 -10.49 -1.88 26.76
N ALA A 373 -10.49 -1.41 25.51
CA ALA A 373 -11.68 -1.37 24.67
C ALA A 373 -12.24 -2.78 24.42
N ILE A 374 -11.39 -3.76 24.10
CA ILE A 374 -11.81 -5.15 23.87
C ILE A 374 -12.35 -5.76 25.17
N THR A 375 -11.58 -5.67 26.26
CA THR A 375 -11.95 -6.32 27.53
C THR A 375 -13.22 -5.70 28.13
N GLY A 376 -13.34 -4.37 28.10
CA GLY A 376 -14.49 -3.65 28.61
C GLY A 376 -15.77 -3.98 27.84
N ASN A 377 -15.73 -3.85 26.50
CA ASN A 377 -16.91 -4.09 25.68
C ASN A 377 -17.30 -5.57 25.61
N LEU A 378 -16.32 -6.50 25.62
CA LEU A 378 -16.61 -7.93 25.74
C LEU A 378 -17.28 -8.24 27.07
N THR A 379 -16.82 -7.66 28.18
CA THR A 379 -17.46 -7.82 29.49
C THR A 379 -18.90 -7.29 29.48
N VAL A 380 -19.14 -6.14 28.86
CA VAL A 380 -20.50 -5.57 28.72
C VAL A 380 -21.42 -6.53 27.97
N LEU A 381 -20.97 -7.07 26.83
CA LEU A 381 -21.72 -8.05 26.04
C LEU A 381 -21.99 -9.32 26.86
N LEU A 382 -20.98 -9.88 27.54
CA LEU A 382 -21.12 -11.08 28.38
C LEU A 382 -22.12 -10.87 29.52
N VAL A 383 -22.09 -9.72 30.21
CA VAL A 383 -23.04 -9.38 31.27
C VAL A 383 -24.47 -9.30 30.72
N PHE A 384 -24.66 -8.70 29.54
CA PHE A 384 -25.99 -8.60 28.94
C PHE A 384 -26.53 -9.94 28.45
N PHE A 385 -25.70 -10.76 27.80
CA PHE A 385 -26.12 -12.09 27.33
C PHE A 385 -26.33 -13.09 28.48
N SER A 386 -25.59 -12.97 29.57
CA SER A 386 -25.76 -13.84 30.75
C SER A 386 -26.90 -13.39 31.68
N SER A 387 -27.36 -12.14 31.59
CA SER A 387 -28.42 -11.61 32.46
C SER A 387 -29.78 -12.20 32.07
N ARG A 388 -30.49 -12.80 33.02
CA ARG A 388 -31.87 -13.33 32.84
C ARG A 388 -32.95 -12.24 32.83
N THR A 389 -32.56 -10.98 32.80
CA THR A 389 -33.48 -9.85 32.89
C THR A 389 -34.09 -9.52 31.52
N LYS A 390 -35.32 -9.00 31.49
CA LYS A 390 -36.00 -8.65 30.22
C LYS A 390 -35.19 -7.61 29.42
N LEU A 391 -35.07 -7.84 28.11
CA LEU A 391 -34.46 -6.93 27.15
C LEU A 391 -35.37 -5.70 26.95
N MET A 392 -34.91 -4.56 27.44
CA MET A 392 -35.54 -3.25 27.20
C MET A 392 -34.81 -2.53 26.07
N VAL A 393 -35.49 -1.60 25.38
CA VAL A 393 -34.90 -0.82 24.27
C VAL A 393 -33.53 -0.20 24.60
N PRO A 394 -33.31 0.45 25.75
CA PRO A 394 -31.99 1.02 26.05
C PRO A 394 -30.89 -0.04 26.24
N ARG A 395 -31.24 -1.23 26.73
CA ARG A 395 -30.29 -2.35 26.87
C ARG A 395 -29.95 -2.96 25.52
N PHE A 396 -30.93 -3.06 24.64
CA PHE A 396 -30.74 -3.47 23.25
C PHE A 396 -29.78 -2.52 22.51
N LEU A 397 -30.00 -1.20 22.61
CA LEU A 397 -29.12 -0.20 21.99
C LEU A 397 -27.70 -0.21 22.60
N MET A 398 -27.55 -0.35 23.92
CA MET A 398 -26.23 -0.47 24.56
C MET A 398 -25.46 -1.73 24.12
N CYS A 399 -26.15 -2.82 23.80
CA CYS A 399 -25.52 -4.03 23.27
C CYS A 399 -24.91 -3.78 21.89
N HIS A 400 -25.65 -3.11 20.99
CA HIS A 400 -25.14 -2.74 19.67
C HIS A 400 -23.98 -1.75 19.74
N LEU A 401 -24.02 -0.80 20.68
CA LEU A 401 -22.91 0.13 20.91
C LEU A 401 -21.65 -0.59 21.39
N ALA A 402 -21.79 -1.53 22.35
CA ALA A 402 -20.66 -2.34 22.81
C ALA A 402 -20.08 -3.23 21.68
N PHE A 403 -20.92 -3.71 20.76
CA PHE A 403 -20.45 -4.43 19.57
C PHE A 403 -19.66 -3.52 18.61
N ALA A 404 -20.17 -2.32 18.32
CA ALA A 404 -19.49 -1.35 17.47
C ALA A 404 -18.11 -0.94 18.05
N ASP A 405 -18.06 -0.66 19.36
CA ASP A 405 -16.82 -0.31 20.06
C ASP A 405 -15.84 -1.49 20.14
N LEU A 406 -16.34 -2.74 20.17
CA LEU A 406 -15.49 -3.93 20.05
C LEU A 406 -14.82 -4.02 18.67
N CYS A 407 -15.53 -3.68 17.59
CA CYS A 407 -14.94 -3.62 16.24
C CYS A 407 -13.78 -2.62 16.17
N ILE A 408 -13.95 -1.42 16.76
CA ILE A 408 -12.88 -0.41 16.85
C ILE A 408 -11.69 -0.94 17.68
N GLY A 409 -11.95 -1.62 18.79
CA GLY A 409 -10.90 -2.26 19.60
C GLY A 409 -10.09 -3.31 18.83
N ILE A 410 -10.76 -4.15 18.03
CA ILE A 410 -10.12 -5.16 17.17
C ILE A 410 -9.29 -4.48 16.06
N TYR A 411 -9.83 -3.44 15.43
CA TYR A 411 -9.10 -2.63 14.45
C TYR A 411 -7.78 -2.10 15.03
N LEU A 412 -7.82 -1.47 16.21
CA LEU A 412 -6.61 -0.93 16.85
C LEU A 412 -5.62 -2.03 17.23
N LEU A 413 -6.11 -3.19 17.66
CA LEU A 413 -5.25 -4.34 17.93
C LEU A 413 -4.54 -4.84 16.66
N MET A 414 -5.23 -4.89 15.51
CA MET A 414 -4.60 -5.23 14.22
C MET A 414 -3.47 -4.27 13.89
N ILE A 415 -3.72 -2.95 14.03
CA ILE A 415 -2.70 -1.92 13.81
C ILE A 415 -1.51 -2.09 14.78
N ALA A 416 -1.78 -2.34 16.06
CA ALA A 416 -0.76 -2.55 17.09
C ALA A 416 0.15 -3.74 16.78
N ILE A 417 -0.43 -4.86 16.30
CA ILE A 417 0.33 -6.07 15.96
C ILE A 417 1.25 -5.81 14.77
N VAL A 418 0.76 -5.13 13.73
CA VAL A 418 1.56 -4.84 12.54
C VAL A 418 2.68 -3.86 12.88
N ASP A 419 2.37 -2.78 13.59
CA ASP A 419 3.38 -1.80 14.04
C ASP A 419 4.51 -2.47 14.84
N LEU A 420 4.18 -3.46 15.68
CA LEU A 420 5.18 -4.21 16.46
C LEU A 420 6.02 -5.15 15.58
N ARG A 421 5.44 -5.75 14.53
CA ARG A 421 6.16 -6.63 13.59
C ARG A 421 7.07 -5.88 12.63
N THR A 422 6.68 -4.67 12.23
CA THR A 422 7.41 -3.87 11.24
C THR A 422 8.19 -2.71 11.85
N CYS A 423 8.33 -2.70 13.18
CA CYS A 423 9.02 -1.64 13.91
C CYS A 423 10.42 -1.37 13.34
N GLY A 424 10.70 -0.11 12.98
CA GLY A 424 11.98 0.32 12.41
C GLY A 424 12.22 -0.08 10.95
N HIS A 425 11.37 -0.92 10.36
CA HIS A 425 11.48 -1.38 8.98
C HIS A 425 10.13 -1.34 8.23
N TYR A 426 9.23 -0.43 8.64
CA TYR A 426 7.91 -0.30 8.03
C TYR A 426 8.00 0.08 6.56
N SER A 427 8.91 0.98 6.16
CA SER A 427 9.08 1.43 4.78
C SER A 427 9.31 0.27 3.78
N GLN A 428 9.98 -0.80 4.19
CA GLN A 428 10.23 -2.00 3.37
C GLN A 428 8.98 -2.89 3.23
N HIS A 429 8.09 -2.88 4.22
CA HIS A 429 6.90 -3.75 4.28
C HIS A 429 5.58 -3.01 4.04
N ALA A 430 5.62 -1.68 3.92
CA ALA A 430 4.46 -0.80 3.85
C ALA A 430 3.50 -1.20 2.72
N ILE A 431 4.04 -1.45 1.53
CA ILE A 431 3.24 -1.78 0.33
C ILE A 431 2.50 -3.11 0.52
N GLU A 432 3.13 -4.09 1.16
CA GLU A 432 2.50 -5.40 1.39
C GLU A 432 1.37 -5.32 2.40
N TRP A 433 1.53 -4.49 3.45
CA TRP A 433 0.46 -4.19 4.39
C TRP A 433 -0.67 -3.42 3.71
N GLN A 434 -0.36 -2.28 3.10
CA GLN A 434 -1.33 -1.36 2.49
C GLN A 434 -2.12 -2.00 1.35
N THR A 435 -1.49 -2.79 0.49
CA THR A 435 -2.17 -3.49 -0.61
C THR A 435 -2.68 -4.88 -0.22
N GLY A 436 -2.42 -5.31 1.02
CA GLY A 436 -2.81 -6.61 1.52
C GLY A 436 -4.25 -6.64 2.05
N PRO A 437 -4.86 -7.84 2.17
CA PRO A 437 -6.22 -7.99 2.67
C PRO A 437 -6.37 -7.55 4.15
N GLY A 438 -5.26 -7.56 4.91
CA GLY A 438 -5.24 -7.11 6.30
C GLY A 438 -5.61 -5.64 6.46
N CYS A 439 -5.08 -4.76 5.60
CA CYS A 439 -5.40 -3.34 5.63
C CYS A 439 -6.84 -3.08 5.19
N SER A 440 -7.32 -3.79 4.15
CA SER A 440 -8.72 -3.70 3.73
C SER A 440 -9.70 -4.12 4.84
N ALA A 441 -9.40 -5.20 5.56
CA ALA A 441 -10.21 -5.64 6.70
C ALA A 441 -10.16 -4.64 7.88
N ALA A 442 -8.99 -4.09 8.18
CA ALA A 442 -8.81 -3.06 9.21
C ALA A 442 -9.62 -1.79 8.88
N GLY A 443 -9.55 -1.32 7.64
CA GLY A 443 -10.30 -0.17 7.15
C GLY A 443 -11.81 -0.38 7.16
N PHE A 444 -12.27 -1.58 6.78
CA PHE A 444 -13.68 -1.95 6.91
C PHE A 444 -14.14 -1.86 8.37
N LEU A 445 -13.40 -2.48 9.30
CA LEU A 445 -13.74 -2.49 10.73
C LEU A 445 -13.74 -1.09 11.35
N SER A 446 -12.82 -0.21 10.93
CA SER A 446 -12.75 1.16 11.45
C SER A 446 -13.93 2.01 11.00
N VAL A 447 -14.29 1.98 9.72
CA VAL A 447 -15.45 2.73 9.19
C VAL A 447 -16.75 2.13 9.70
N PHE A 448 -16.95 0.82 9.53
CA PHE A 448 -18.18 0.16 9.96
C PHE A 448 -18.41 0.32 11.48
N GLY A 449 -17.39 0.08 12.30
CA GLY A 449 -17.48 0.21 13.76
C GLY A 449 -17.68 1.67 14.19
N GLY A 450 -16.97 2.61 13.57
CA GLY A 450 -17.06 4.03 13.90
C GLY A 450 -18.44 4.60 13.59
N GLU A 451 -18.91 4.39 12.36
CA GLU A 451 -20.22 4.89 11.91
C GLU A 451 -21.38 4.23 12.68
N LEU A 452 -21.28 2.93 12.97
CA LEU A 452 -22.29 2.23 13.77
C LEU A 452 -22.32 2.76 15.21
N SER A 453 -21.17 3.10 15.80
CA SER A 453 -21.08 3.68 17.14
C SER A 453 -21.78 5.05 17.18
N VAL A 454 -21.48 5.94 16.23
CA VAL A 454 -22.11 7.27 16.08
C VAL A 454 -23.62 7.17 15.87
N TYR A 455 -24.06 6.29 14.98
CA TYR A 455 -25.48 6.07 14.71
C TYR A 455 -26.21 5.54 15.95
N THR A 456 -25.61 4.59 16.66
CA THR A 456 -26.21 3.99 17.85
C THR A 456 -26.29 4.99 19.00
N LEU A 457 -25.24 5.80 19.21
CA LEU A 457 -25.24 6.90 20.18
C LEU A 457 -26.37 7.89 19.88
N SER A 458 -26.49 8.34 18.63
CA SER A 458 -27.57 9.24 18.20
C SER A 458 -28.96 8.64 18.47
N THR A 459 -29.14 7.36 18.18
CA THR A 459 -30.38 6.63 18.44
C THR A 459 -30.68 6.51 19.94
N ILE A 460 -29.67 6.28 20.79
CA ILE A 460 -29.83 6.31 22.25
C ILE A 460 -30.30 7.70 22.70
N THR A 461 -29.76 8.78 22.14
CA THR A 461 -30.16 10.14 22.53
C THR A 461 -31.61 10.44 22.15
N LEU A 462 -32.03 10.02 20.94
CA LEU A 462 -33.41 10.16 20.44
C LEU A 462 -34.40 9.34 21.26
N GLU A 463 -34.07 8.08 21.58
CA GLU A 463 -34.88 7.24 22.46
C GLU A 463 -35.11 7.93 23.81
N ARG A 464 -34.04 8.52 24.36
CA ARG A 464 -34.08 9.18 25.66
C ARG A 464 -34.90 10.45 25.64
N TRP A 465 -34.73 11.28 24.62
CA TRP A 465 -35.56 12.47 24.43
C TRP A 465 -37.04 12.11 24.31
N HIS A 466 -37.36 11.14 23.44
CA HIS A 466 -38.73 10.69 23.21
C HIS A 466 -39.37 10.12 24.48
N THR A 467 -38.65 9.27 25.23
CA THR A 467 -39.15 8.66 26.47
C THR A 467 -39.34 9.70 27.59
N ILE A 468 -38.49 10.73 27.68
CA ILE A 468 -38.62 11.81 28.68
C ILE A 468 -39.79 12.73 28.34
N ASN A 469 -39.91 13.15 27.07
CA ASN A 469 -40.95 14.08 26.65
C ASN A 469 -42.34 13.43 26.70
N ASN A 470 -42.44 12.15 26.32
CA ASN A 470 -43.70 11.40 26.32
C ASN A 470 -43.92 10.61 27.62
N ALA A 471 -43.23 10.96 28.71
CA ALA A 471 -43.28 10.22 29.97
C ALA A 471 -44.68 10.11 30.60
N LEU A 472 -45.63 10.98 30.22
CA LEU A 472 -47.03 10.99 30.68
C LEU A 472 -47.99 10.12 29.85
N GLN A 473 -47.62 9.69 28.64
CA GLN A 473 -48.46 8.84 27.78
C GLN A 473 -47.83 7.45 27.64
N VAL A 474 -48.24 6.51 28.51
CA VAL A 474 -47.71 5.13 28.58
C VAL A 474 -47.85 4.36 27.25
N GLU A 475 -48.85 4.71 26.43
CA GLU A 475 -49.17 4.05 25.16
C GLU A 475 -48.23 4.41 23.99
N ARG A 476 -47.43 5.48 24.10
CA ARG A 476 -46.53 5.95 23.01
C ARG A 476 -45.06 5.58 23.23
N ARG A 477 -44.74 4.59 24.07
CA ARG A 477 -43.34 4.17 24.26
C ARG A 477 -42.81 3.42 23.04
N LEU A 478 -41.57 3.71 22.63
CA LEU A 478 -40.88 2.99 21.56
C LEU A 478 -40.86 1.48 21.85
N CYS A 479 -41.46 0.70 20.96
CA CYS A 479 -41.45 -0.75 21.07
C CYS A 479 -40.10 -1.32 20.62
N LEU A 480 -39.74 -2.50 21.14
CA LEU A 480 -38.50 -3.19 20.75
C LEU A 480 -38.46 -3.51 19.24
N THR A 481 -39.61 -3.82 18.64
CA THR A 481 -39.74 -4.05 17.19
C THR A 481 -39.41 -2.82 16.37
N GLN A 482 -39.89 -1.65 16.78
CA GLN A 482 -39.57 -0.37 16.12
C GLN A 482 -38.09 -0.03 16.27
N ALA A 483 -37.55 -0.18 17.48
CA ALA A 483 -36.12 0.03 17.72
C ALA A 483 -35.23 -0.94 16.91
N ALA A 484 -35.64 -2.21 16.77
CA ALA A 484 -34.94 -3.19 15.95
C ALA A 484 -34.99 -2.82 14.46
N SER A 485 -36.12 -2.31 13.95
CA SER A 485 -36.23 -1.83 12.58
C SER A 485 -35.33 -0.61 12.31
N ILE A 486 -35.29 0.36 13.24
CA ILE A 486 -34.39 1.52 13.15
C ILE A 486 -32.94 1.05 13.13
N MET A 487 -32.56 0.16 14.05
CA MET A 487 -31.20 -0.39 14.08
C MET A 487 -30.86 -1.17 12.81
N ALA A 488 -31.77 -1.97 12.26
CA ALA A 488 -31.55 -2.70 11.02
C ALA A 488 -31.25 -1.76 9.84
N ALA A 489 -31.96 -0.64 9.74
CA ALA A 489 -31.68 0.39 8.74
C ALA A 489 -30.28 1.02 8.93
N GLY A 490 -29.93 1.37 10.18
CA GLY A 490 -28.59 1.87 10.50
C GLY A 490 -27.47 0.90 10.13
N TRP A 491 -27.65 -0.39 10.44
CA TRP A 491 -26.71 -1.45 10.08
C TRP A 491 -26.48 -1.53 8.57
N LEU A 492 -27.54 -1.47 7.76
CA LEU A 492 -27.43 -1.48 6.30
C LEU A 492 -26.64 -0.28 5.78
N VAL A 493 -26.89 0.91 6.34
CA VAL A 493 -26.17 2.14 5.97
C VAL A 493 -24.68 2.03 6.34
N CYS A 494 -24.36 1.67 7.59
CA CYS A 494 -22.98 1.56 8.06
C CYS A 494 -22.21 0.45 7.31
N LEU A 495 -22.87 -0.68 7.01
CA LEU A 495 -22.27 -1.76 6.22
C LEU A 495 -22.00 -1.30 4.80
N GLY A 496 -22.91 -0.56 4.19
CA GLY A 496 -22.69 0.10 2.89
C GLY A 496 -21.49 1.04 2.93
N MET A 497 -21.42 1.95 3.91
CA MET A 497 -20.32 2.90 4.06
C MET A 497 -18.96 2.21 4.24
N GLY A 498 -18.87 1.13 5.02
CA GLY A 498 -17.65 0.34 5.17
C GLY A 498 -17.29 -0.50 3.93
N ALA A 499 -18.28 -0.97 3.17
CA ALA A 499 -18.04 -1.82 2.01
C ALA A 499 -17.68 -1.02 0.73
N LEU A 500 -18.12 0.24 0.60
CA LEU A 500 -17.90 1.05 -0.59
C LEU A 500 -16.41 1.20 -0.98
N PRO A 501 -15.46 1.45 -0.05
CA PRO A 501 -14.05 1.49 -0.39
C PRO A 501 -13.45 0.13 -0.79
N LEU A 502 -14.10 -1.00 -0.45
CA LEU A 502 -13.67 -2.33 -0.88
C LEU A 502 -14.03 -2.63 -2.35
N VAL A 503 -15.11 -2.02 -2.85
CA VAL A 503 -15.56 -2.19 -4.25
C VAL A 503 -14.96 -1.15 -5.21
N GLY A 504 -14.01 -0.33 -4.73
CA GLY A 504 -13.27 0.63 -5.56
C GLY A 504 -13.88 2.02 -5.67
N VAL A 505 -14.85 2.38 -4.81
CA VAL A 505 -15.38 3.77 -4.75
C VAL A 505 -14.39 4.71 -4.04
N SER A 506 -13.63 4.18 -3.09
CA SER A 506 -12.53 4.84 -2.41
C SER A 506 -11.44 3.79 -2.15
N SER A 507 -10.38 4.15 -1.43
CA SER A 507 -9.23 3.28 -1.19
C SER A 507 -8.82 3.31 0.29
N TYR A 508 -8.74 2.15 0.94
CA TYR A 508 -8.11 2.03 2.27
C TYR A 508 -6.58 1.97 2.21
N ASN A 509 -6.01 1.79 1.02
CA ASN A 509 -4.59 1.45 0.84
C ASN A 509 -3.66 2.67 0.82
N LYS A 510 -4.21 3.89 0.90
CA LYS A 510 -3.45 5.15 0.74
C LYS A 510 -2.69 5.56 2.01
N VAL A 511 -3.26 5.30 3.19
CA VAL A 511 -2.70 5.71 4.49
C VAL A 511 -2.30 4.47 5.30
N SER A 512 -1.21 4.54 6.05
CA SER A 512 -0.70 3.43 6.88
C SER A 512 -1.70 2.86 7.90
N MET A 513 -2.62 3.67 8.41
CA MET A 513 -3.70 3.28 9.34
C MET A 513 -4.97 2.76 8.64
N CYS A 514 -4.94 2.59 7.32
CA CYS A 514 -6.02 1.97 6.54
C CYS A 514 -7.35 2.74 6.55
N LEU A 515 -7.29 4.07 6.54
CA LEU A 515 -8.46 4.94 6.50
C LEU A 515 -8.75 5.44 5.08
N PRO A 516 -10.03 5.68 4.73
CA PRO A 516 -10.40 6.13 3.41
C PRO A 516 -10.11 7.63 3.27
N MET A 517 -8.87 7.97 2.94
CA MET A 517 -8.39 9.35 2.76
C MET A 517 -7.97 9.64 1.31
N ASP A 518 -8.51 8.88 0.36
CA ASP A 518 -8.22 9.03 -1.05
C ASP A 518 -8.89 10.29 -1.63
N ILE A 519 -8.07 11.25 -2.07
CA ILE A 519 -8.50 12.53 -2.64
C ILE A 519 -8.12 12.69 -4.12
N GLU A 520 -7.55 11.66 -4.75
CA GLU A 520 -7.09 11.74 -6.13
C GLU A 520 -8.25 11.70 -7.13
N THR A 521 -9.32 10.96 -6.79
CA THR A 521 -10.49 10.83 -7.65
C THR A 521 -11.69 11.62 -7.10
N PRO A 522 -12.51 12.24 -7.96
CA PRO A 522 -13.67 13.02 -7.52
C PRO A 522 -14.72 12.13 -6.81
N LEU A 523 -14.81 10.86 -7.20
CA LEU A 523 -15.69 9.87 -6.59
C LEU A 523 -15.26 9.54 -5.15
N ALA A 524 -13.96 9.32 -4.92
CA ALA A 524 -13.43 9.08 -3.58
C ALA A 524 -13.55 10.32 -2.67
N GLN A 525 -13.31 11.51 -3.22
CA GLN A 525 -13.51 12.77 -2.50
C GLN A 525 -14.98 12.97 -2.09
N ALA A 526 -15.93 12.68 -2.98
CA ALA A 526 -17.36 12.75 -2.66
C ALA A 526 -17.75 11.78 -1.55
N PHE A 527 -17.22 10.55 -1.56
CA PHE A 527 -17.43 9.57 -0.49
C PHE A 527 -17.00 10.11 0.87
N ILE A 528 -15.78 10.66 0.97
CA ILE A 528 -15.27 11.26 2.22
C ILE A 528 -16.21 12.37 2.72
N ILE A 529 -16.64 13.26 1.82
CA ILE A 529 -17.56 14.35 2.17
C ILE A 529 -18.89 13.80 2.70
N VAL A 530 -19.45 12.76 2.08
CA VAL A 530 -20.71 12.13 2.54
C VAL A 530 -20.56 11.54 3.94
N VAL A 531 -19.46 10.82 4.21
CA VAL A 531 -19.14 10.27 5.54
C VAL A 531 -19.02 11.40 6.57
N LEU A 532 -18.38 12.51 6.21
CA LEU A 532 -18.25 13.66 7.10
C LEU A 532 -19.57 14.36 7.37
N LEU A 533 -20.40 14.56 6.35
CA LEU A 533 -21.72 15.15 6.50
C LEU A 533 -22.62 14.28 7.37
N PHE A 534 -22.54 12.96 7.23
CA PHE A 534 -23.27 12.03 8.08
C PHE A 534 -22.87 12.22 9.56
N ASN A 535 -21.57 12.24 9.87
CA ASN A 535 -21.07 12.46 11.22
C ASN A 535 -21.45 13.83 11.80
N VAL A 536 -21.36 14.90 11.01
CA VAL A 536 -21.79 16.25 11.43
C VAL A 536 -23.31 16.29 11.66
N SER A 537 -24.11 15.63 10.83
CA SER A 537 -25.56 15.58 10.99
C SER A 537 -25.97 14.82 12.26
N ALA A 538 -25.32 13.70 12.55
CA ALA A 538 -25.52 12.93 13.77
C ALA A 538 -25.20 13.79 15.00
N PHE A 539 -24.09 14.52 14.96
CA PHE A 539 -23.71 15.48 15.99
C PHE A 539 -24.79 16.56 16.22
N LEU A 540 -25.29 17.20 15.16
CA LEU A 540 -26.34 18.23 15.27
C LEU A 540 -27.64 17.67 15.87
N ILE A 541 -28.06 16.48 15.46
CA ILE A 541 -29.25 15.79 16.01
C ILE A 541 -29.08 15.60 17.50
N VAL A 542 -27.92 15.08 17.93
CA VAL A 542 -27.59 14.86 19.34
C VAL A 542 -27.67 16.17 20.12
N CYS A 543 -27.05 17.25 19.63
CA CYS A 543 -27.12 18.57 20.26
C CYS A 543 -28.55 19.10 20.42
N VAL A 544 -29.36 19.05 19.35
CA VAL A 544 -30.76 19.51 19.38
C VAL A 544 -31.57 18.69 20.38
N CYS A 545 -31.47 17.36 20.33
CA CYS A 545 -32.17 16.48 21.27
C CYS A 545 -31.84 16.82 22.72
N TYR A 546 -30.58 17.17 23.01
CA TYR A 546 -30.18 17.54 24.37
C TYR A 546 -30.68 18.89 24.82
N VAL A 547 -30.68 19.90 23.95
CA VAL A 547 -31.31 21.19 24.27
C VAL A 547 -32.78 20.96 24.61
N LEU A 548 -33.49 20.13 23.83
CA LEU A 548 -34.89 19.80 24.08
C LEU A 548 -35.09 19.02 25.39
N ILE A 549 -34.23 18.04 25.71
CA ILE A 549 -34.26 17.34 27.01
C ILE A 549 -34.03 18.32 28.16
N TYR A 550 -33.05 19.22 28.04
CA TYR A 550 -32.72 20.19 29.08
C TYR A 550 -33.89 21.14 29.34
N LEU A 551 -34.52 21.66 28.28
CA LEU A 551 -35.72 22.49 28.37
C LEU A 551 -36.89 21.72 29.01
N ALA A 552 -37.12 20.47 28.61
CA ALA A 552 -38.17 19.63 29.18
C ALA A 552 -37.97 19.35 30.68
N VAL A 553 -36.73 19.14 31.13
CA VAL A 553 -36.38 18.92 32.55
C VAL A 553 -36.47 20.22 33.38
N ARG A 554 -36.28 21.39 32.77
CA ARG A 554 -36.35 22.69 33.44
C ARG A 554 -37.78 23.24 33.55
N ASN A 555 -38.71 22.75 32.74
CA ASN A 555 -40.11 23.16 32.79
C ASN A 555 -40.77 22.82 34.16
N PRO A 556 -41.33 23.82 34.87
CA PRO A 556 -41.88 23.63 36.22
C PRO A 556 -43.26 22.94 36.26
N GLU A 557 -43.96 22.81 35.14
CA GLU A 557 -45.30 22.19 35.07
C GLU A 557 -45.29 20.65 35.14
N PHE A 558 -44.13 20.01 35.00
CA PHE A 558 -44.01 18.55 35.11
C PHE A 558 -43.61 18.16 36.55
N PRO A 559 -44.26 17.17 37.18
CA PRO A 559 -43.98 16.79 38.57
C PRO A 559 -42.52 16.33 38.71
N ARG A 560 -41.75 17.12 39.45
CA ARG A 560 -40.29 17.04 39.58
C ARG A 560 -39.90 15.77 40.36
N ARG A 561 -39.65 14.65 39.67
CA ARG A 561 -38.99 13.48 40.29
C ARG A 561 -37.49 13.74 40.40
N SER A 562 -36.97 13.81 41.62
CA SER A 562 -35.52 13.93 41.95
C SER A 562 -34.63 12.81 41.37
N THR A 563 -35.25 11.77 40.80
CA THR A 563 -34.59 10.68 40.10
C THR A 563 -34.23 11.07 38.67
N ASP A 564 -35.02 11.94 38.02
CA ASP A 564 -34.87 12.32 36.61
C ASP A 564 -33.74 13.33 36.42
N THR A 565 -33.51 14.24 37.38
CA THR A 565 -32.33 15.13 37.38
C THR A 565 -31.01 14.38 37.58
N LYS A 566 -31.01 13.31 38.39
CA LYS A 566 -29.86 12.42 38.55
C LYS A 566 -29.61 11.59 37.28
N ILE A 567 -30.65 11.25 36.52
CA ILE A 567 -30.54 10.56 35.23
C ILE A 567 -30.05 11.51 34.14
N ALA A 568 -30.58 12.73 34.07
CA ALA A 568 -30.15 13.77 33.13
C ALA A 568 -28.67 14.16 33.30
N LYS A 569 -28.19 14.30 34.55
CA LYS A 569 -26.76 14.56 34.82
C LYS A 569 -25.84 13.40 34.38
N ARG A 570 -26.32 12.16 34.43
CA ARG A 570 -25.58 10.97 33.96
C ARG A 570 -25.51 10.91 32.43
N MET A 571 -26.59 11.33 31.77
CA MET A 571 -26.60 11.48 30.31
C MET A 571 -25.65 12.61 29.89
N ALA A 572 -25.71 13.78 30.53
CA ALA A 572 -24.82 14.94 30.30
C ALA A 572 -23.32 14.58 30.26
N VAL A 573 -22.85 13.72 31.17
CA VAL A 573 -21.44 13.29 31.22
C VAL A 573 -21.05 12.41 30.05
N LEU A 574 -21.91 11.45 29.65
CA LEU A 574 -21.66 10.55 28.51
C LEU A 574 -21.56 11.32 27.18
N ILE A 575 -22.28 12.44 27.08
CA ILE A 575 -22.34 13.31 25.89
C ILE A 575 -21.17 14.28 25.85
N PHE A 576 -20.78 14.83 27.00
CA PHE A 576 -19.62 15.71 27.07
C PHE A 576 -18.33 14.94 26.75
N THR A 577 -18.24 13.67 27.19
CA THR A 577 -17.13 12.79 26.79
C THR A 577 -17.15 12.49 25.29
N ASP A 578 -18.32 12.27 24.69
CA ASP A 578 -18.47 12.06 23.25
C ASP A 578 -18.11 13.32 22.44
N PHE A 579 -18.59 14.51 22.85
CA PHE A 579 -18.26 15.80 22.27
C PHE A 579 -16.75 16.08 22.27
N LEU A 580 -16.09 15.88 23.42
CA LEU A 580 -14.65 16.10 23.54
C LEU A 580 -13.83 15.13 22.67
N CYS A 581 -14.35 13.94 22.40
CA CYS A 581 -13.68 12.96 21.54
C CYS A 581 -13.92 13.22 20.05
N MET A 582 -15.13 13.66 19.66
CA MET A 582 -15.54 13.81 18.26
C MET A 582 -15.27 15.18 17.65
N ALA A 583 -15.22 16.25 18.46
CA ALA A 583 -15.01 17.61 17.97
C ALA A 583 -13.64 17.82 17.28
N PRO A 584 -12.50 17.35 17.83
CA PRO A 584 -11.20 17.51 17.17
C PRO A 584 -11.12 16.77 15.82
N ILE A 585 -11.77 15.61 15.73
CA ILE A 585 -11.78 14.74 14.54
C ILE A 585 -12.60 15.39 13.43
N SER A 586 -13.80 15.88 13.78
CA SER A 586 -14.69 16.55 12.83
C SER A 586 -14.06 17.85 12.30
N PHE A 587 -13.45 18.65 13.18
CA PHE A 587 -12.77 19.90 12.80
C PHE A 587 -11.61 19.65 11.83
N PHE A 588 -10.76 18.65 12.10
CA PHE A 588 -9.65 18.30 11.22
C PHE A 588 -10.14 17.76 9.88
N ALA A 589 -11.14 16.87 9.89
CA ALA A 589 -11.63 16.27 8.67
C ALA A 589 -12.33 17.28 7.74
N ILE A 590 -13.00 18.30 8.31
CA ILE A 590 -13.51 19.45 7.56
C ILE A 590 -12.36 20.25 6.93
N SER A 591 -11.31 20.54 7.70
CA SER A 591 -10.13 21.28 7.21
C SER A 591 -9.42 20.55 6.05
N ALA A 592 -9.31 19.23 6.15
CA ALA A 592 -8.79 18.38 5.09
C ALA A 592 -9.69 18.38 3.84
N ALA A 593 -11.03 18.32 4.01
CA ALA A 593 -11.97 18.36 2.90
C ALA A 593 -11.92 19.67 2.09
N PHE A 594 -11.61 20.79 2.74
CA PHE A 594 -11.40 22.09 2.08
C PHE A 594 -9.98 22.28 1.49
N LYS A 595 -9.14 21.24 1.50
CA LYS A 595 -7.73 21.28 1.03
C LYS A 595 -6.85 22.29 1.78
N ILE A 596 -7.21 22.64 3.02
CA ILE A 596 -6.40 23.50 3.92
C ILE A 596 -6.05 22.68 5.17
N PRO A 597 -5.12 21.71 5.08
CA PRO A 597 -4.74 20.92 6.25
C PRO A 597 -4.01 21.81 7.27
N LEU A 598 -4.69 22.16 8.36
CA LEU A 598 -4.14 23.00 9.45
C LEU A 598 -3.10 22.28 10.32
N ILE A 599 -3.02 20.95 10.23
CA ILE A 599 -2.10 20.08 10.98
C ILE A 599 -1.48 19.09 9.98
N THR A 600 -0.16 18.84 10.10
CA THR A 600 0.52 17.82 9.29
C THR A 600 -0.05 16.43 9.58
N VAL A 601 -0.09 15.54 8.58
CA VAL A 601 -0.67 14.19 8.75
C VAL A 601 0.01 13.43 9.90
N THR A 602 1.33 13.59 10.08
CA THR A 602 2.08 13.04 11.23
C THR A 602 1.46 13.43 12.58
N ASN A 603 1.12 14.71 12.77
CA ASN A 603 0.52 15.19 14.01
C ASN A 603 -0.96 14.80 14.12
N SER A 604 -1.66 14.63 13.00
CA SER A 604 -3.04 14.13 12.98
C SER A 604 -3.18 12.69 13.48
N LYS A 605 -2.10 11.88 13.41
CA LYS A 605 -2.04 10.53 13.99
C LYS A 605 -2.37 10.54 15.50
N ILE A 606 -1.96 11.60 16.21
CA ILE A 606 -2.26 11.77 17.65
C ILE A 606 -3.77 11.82 17.89
N LEU A 607 -4.50 12.58 17.06
CA LEU A 607 -5.95 12.70 17.15
C LEU A 607 -6.63 11.37 16.86
N LEU A 608 -6.14 10.65 15.86
CA LEU A 608 -6.75 9.40 15.42
C LEU A 608 -6.44 8.20 16.32
N VAL A 609 -5.30 8.21 17.00
CA VAL A 609 -4.87 7.11 17.87
C VAL A 609 -5.34 7.32 19.32
N LEU A 610 -5.38 8.57 19.79
CA LEU A 610 -5.83 8.87 21.15
C LEU A 610 -7.31 9.23 21.19
N PHE A 611 -7.76 10.27 20.48
CA PHE A 611 -9.11 10.81 20.68
C PHE A 611 -10.20 9.95 20.03
N PHE A 612 -9.96 9.41 18.83
CA PHE A 612 -10.93 8.56 18.14
C PHE A 612 -11.30 7.29 18.95
N PRO A 613 -10.34 6.57 19.58
CA PRO A 613 -10.65 5.38 20.37
C PRO A 613 -11.07 5.61 21.83
N ILE A 614 -10.77 6.77 22.41
CA ILE A 614 -11.07 7.06 23.83
C ILE A 614 -12.57 6.93 24.11
N ASN A 615 -13.43 7.32 23.15
CA ASN A 615 -14.87 7.19 23.27
C ASN A 615 -15.30 5.72 23.48
N SER A 616 -14.83 4.83 22.60
CA SER A 616 -15.10 3.39 22.67
C SER A 616 -14.52 2.71 23.91
N CYS A 617 -13.41 3.23 24.45
CA CYS A 617 -12.81 2.74 25.69
C CYS A 617 -13.59 3.22 26.93
N ALA A 618 -14.07 4.47 26.95
CA ALA A 618 -14.75 5.06 28.10
C ALA A 618 -16.16 4.48 28.31
N ASN A 619 -16.86 4.10 27.24
CA ASN A 619 -18.25 3.63 27.26
C ASN A 619 -18.54 2.52 28.31
N PRO A 620 -17.79 1.39 28.36
CA PRO A 620 -17.94 0.38 29.40
C PRO A 620 -17.85 0.91 30.84
N PHE A 621 -16.92 1.82 31.11
CA PHE A 621 -16.73 2.40 32.45
C PHE A 621 -17.89 3.33 32.82
N LEU A 622 -18.39 4.10 31.86
CA LEU A 622 -19.57 4.94 32.05
C LEU A 622 -20.79 4.08 32.42
N TYR A 623 -20.99 2.93 31.77
CA TYR A 623 -22.06 1.99 32.13
C TYR A 623 -21.90 1.40 33.53
N ALA A 624 -20.68 0.99 33.88
CA ALA A 624 -20.36 0.43 35.20
C ALA A 624 -20.56 1.44 36.34
N ILE A 625 -20.17 2.70 36.15
CA ILE A 625 -20.29 3.73 37.19
C ILE A 625 -21.75 4.19 37.34
N PHE A 626 -22.44 4.43 36.23
CA PHE A 626 -23.73 5.11 36.23
C PHE A 626 -24.96 4.19 36.28
N THR A 627 -24.83 2.90 35.92
CA THR A 627 -25.97 1.98 35.86
C THR A 627 -25.97 0.99 37.03
N LYS A 628 -26.81 1.23 38.05
CA LYS A 628 -26.95 0.34 39.21
C LYS A 628 -27.39 -1.09 38.84
N ALA A 629 -28.24 -1.22 37.82
CA ALA A 629 -28.69 -2.52 37.32
C ALA A 629 -27.54 -3.32 36.69
N PHE A 630 -26.70 -2.66 35.88
CA PHE A 630 -25.51 -3.28 35.28
C PHE A 630 -24.52 -3.73 36.37
N ARG A 631 -24.27 -2.88 37.38
CA ARG A 631 -23.43 -3.29 38.53
C ARG A 631 -23.96 -4.54 39.21
N LYS A 632 -25.26 -4.62 39.48
CA LYS A 632 -25.88 -5.79 40.10
C LYS A 632 -25.65 -7.06 39.26
N ASP A 633 -25.91 -6.98 37.97
CA ASP A 633 -25.78 -8.11 37.04
C ASP A 633 -24.30 -8.52 36.88
N ALA A 634 -23.37 -7.56 36.80
CA ALA A 634 -21.93 -7.80 36.77
C ALA A 634 -21.41 -8.44 38.07
N TYR A 635 -21.88 -8.00 39.25
CA TYR A 635 -21.53 -8.63 40.53
C TYR A 635 -22.06 -10.05 40.65
N GLN A 636 -23.25 -10.34 40.09
CA GLN A 636 -23.81 -11.69 40.05
C GLN A 636 -22.98 -12.60 39.12
N LEU A 637 -22.55 -12.10 37.96
CA LEU A 637 -21.67 -12.83 37.04
C LEU A 637 -20.28 -13.08 37.67
N MET A 638 -19.67 -12.08 38.30
CA MET A 638 -18.39 -12.25 39.01
C MET A 638 -18.50 -13.24 40.18
N SER A 639 -19.64 -13.26 40.87
CA SER A 639 -19.92 -14.25 41.91
C SER A 639 -20.11 -15.66 41.36
N ALA A 640 -20.62 -15.82 40.14
CA ALA A 640 -20.77 -17.10 39.44
C ALA A 640 -19.44 -17.62 38.87
N MET A 641 -18.53 -16.72 38.48
CA MET A 641 -17.17 -17.04 38.00
C MET A 641 -16.14 -17.22 39.12
N GLY A 642 -16.54 -17.14 40.39
CA GLY A 642 -15.69 -17.51 41.54
C GLY A 642 -14.82 -16.40 42.15
N CYS A 643 -14.85 -15.16 41.65
CA CYS A 643 -14.12 -14.03 42.25
C CYS A 643 -15.01 -13.19 43.20
N PHE A 644 -14.49 -12.84 44.39
CA PHE A 644 -15.14 -12.01 45.43
C PHE A 644 -16.42 -12.58 46.10
N LYS A 645 -16.36 -13.82 46.62
CA LYS A 645 -17.41 -14.40 47.48
C LYS A 645 -17.82 -13.52 48.69
N LYS A 646 -16.91 -12.68 49.22
CA LYS A 646 -17.15 -11.83 50.41
C LYS A 646 -18.04 -10.58 50.17
N LYS A 647 -18.19 -10.07 48.93
CA LYS A 647 -19.03 -8.89 48.63
C LYS A 647 -20.45 -9.24 48.17
N ALA A 648 -20.65 -10.46 47.66
CA ALA A 648 -21.97 -10.96 47.26
C ALA A 648 -22.90 -11.22 48.48
N SER A 649 -22.34 -11.65 49.61
CA SER A 649 -23.10 -11.90 50.85
C SER A 649 -23.66 -10.61 51.49
N VAL A 650 -22.98 -9.48 51.34
CA VAL A 650 -23.41 -8.17 51.89
C VAL A 650 -24.67 -7.65 51.17
N TYR A 651 -24.85 -7.96 49.89
CA TYR A 651 -26.06 -7.61 49.15
C TYR A 651 -27.23 -8.57 49.42
N HIS A 652 -26.94 -9.86 49.64
CA HIS A 652 -27.96 -10.83 50.08
C HIS A 652 -28.54 -10.46 51.46
N MET A 653 -27.71 -9.97 52.39
CA MET A 653 -28.16 -9.59 53.74
C MET A 653 -29.03 -8.32 53.75
N LYS A 654 -28.74 -7.34 52.88
CA LYS A 654 -29.59 -6.13 52.74
C LYS A 654 -30.94 -6.39 52.08
N ALA A 655 -31.03 -7.37 51.16
CA ALA A 655 -32.30 -7.77 50.57
C ALA A 655 -33.21 -8.47 51.60
N CYS A 656 -32.64 -9.38 52.40
CA CYS A 656 -33.39 -10.10 53.44
C CYS A 656 -33.88 -9.18 54.59
N CYS A 657 -33.07 -8.20 55.01
CA CYS A 657 -33.50 -7.22 56.02
C CYS A 657 -34.61 -6.28 55.52
N SER A 658 -34.65 -5.94 54.23
CA SER A 658 -35.69 -5.06 53.69
C SER A 658 -37.04 -5.79 53.54
N GLU A 659 -37.02 -7.12 53.38
CA GLU A 659 -38.23 -7.95 53.23
C GLU A 659 -38.89 -8.27 54.58
N ASN A 660 -38.10 -8.40 55.65
CA ASN A 660 -38.61 -8.60 57.02
C ASN A 660 -39.22 -7.32 57.64
N VAL A 661 -38.72 -6.13 57.29
CA VAL A 661 -39.31 -4.85 57.76
C VAL A 661 -40.65 -4.55 57.08
N ILE A 662 -40.86 -5.01 55.85
CA ILE A 662 -42.15 -4.85 55.14
C ILE A 662 -43.20 -5.85 55.67
N LYS A 663 -42.79 -7.07 56.06
CA LYS A 663 -43.70 -8.04 56.69
C LYS A 663 -44.08 -7.70 58.14
N SER A 664 -43.25 -6.99 58.90
CA SER A 664 -43.60 -6.57 60.27
C SER A 664 -44.60 -5.39 60.34
N ASN A 665 -44.71 -4.58 59.28
CA ASN A 665 -45.60 -3.41 59.25
C ASN A 665 -47.00 -3.66 58.65
N SER A 666 -47.30 -4.88 58.19
CA SER A 666 -48.58 -5.24 57.55
C SER A 666 -49.52 -6.07 58.44
N GLY A 667 -49.18 -6.31 59.71
CA GLY A 667 -49.88 -7.29 60.57
C GLY A 667 -50.53 -6.76 61.86
N SER A 668 -50.72 -5.44 62.02
CA SER A 668 -51.34 -4.86 63.22
C SER A 668 -52.81 -4.47 62.98
N ASN A 669 -53.70 -5.47 63.02
CA ASN A 669 -55.08 -5.29 63.50
C ASN A 669 -55.88 -6.60 63.42
N ARG A 670 -55.98 -7.35 64.54
CA ARG A 670 -57.23 -7.97 65.04
C ARG A 670 -57.00 -8.71 66.36
N LYS A 671 -57.85 -8.37 67.33
CA LYS A 671 -57.97 -8.96 68.68
C LYS A 671 -58.40 -10.44 68.63
N GLY A 672 -57.93 -11.25 69.57
CA GLY A 672 -58.46 -12.60 69.83
C GLY A 672 -57.65 -13.38 70.86
N ASN A 673 -58.31 -13.99 71.83
CA ASN A 673 -57.80 -14.38 73.14
C ASN A 673 -57.32 -15.86 73.22
N ARG A 674 -56.43 -16.13 74.19
CA ARG A 674 -56.12 -17.39 74.94
C ARG A 674 -55.17 -18.50 74.40
N LYS A 675 -54.09 -18.66 75.21
CA LYS A 675 -53.49 -19.91 75.79
C LYS A 675 -52.63 -20.79 74.84
N LYS A 676 -51.46 -21.38 75.19
CA LYS A 676 -50.59 -21.56 76.40
C LYS A 676 -49.36 -22.38 75.88
N LEU A 677 -48.08 -22.03 76.11
CA LEU A 677 -47.09 -22.61 77.05
C LEU A 677 -45.70 -22.13 76.54
N ARG A 678 -44.90 -21.36 77.27
CA ARG A 678 -43.93 -21.66 78.36
C ARG A 678 -42.71 -22.52 77.97
N TRP A 679 -41.63 -21.80 77.64
CA TRP A 679 -40.21 -21.95 78.00
C TRP A 679 -39.60 -23.34 78.28
N VAL A 680 -38.53 -23.65 77.54
CA VAL A 680 -37.39 -24.45 78.03
C VAL A 680 -36.12 -23.59 77.88
N ALA A 681 -35.26 -23.72 78.88
CA ALA A 681 -34.19 -22.83 79.30
C ALA A 681 -32.79 -23.29 78.83
N PHE A 682 -31.94 -22.29 78.47
CA PHE A 682 -30.47 -22.14 78.65
C PHE A 682 -29.49 -23.20 78.08
N PRO A 683 -28.16 -22.91 77.94
CA PRO A 683 -27.42 -21.67 78.26
C PRO A 683 -26.40 -21.15 77.20
N GLN A 684 -26.00 -19.88 77.38
CA GLN A 684 -24.70 -19.32 76.97
C GLN A 684 -23.67 -19.48 78.11
N ARG A 685 -22.40 -19.82 77.82
CA ARG A 685 -21.20 -18.98 78.13
C ARG A 685 -19.85 -19.68 77.88
N ASN A 686 -19.00 -18.97 77.13
CA ASN A 686 -17.61 -18.55 77.37
C ASN A 686 -16.53 -19.49 77.96
N THR A 687 -15.45 -19.65 77.17
CA THR A 687 -13.99 -19.54 77.47
C THR A 687 -13.45 -19.72 78.92
N LYS A 688 -12.53 -20.67 79.10
CA LYS A 688 -11.17 -20.58 79.72
C LYS A 688 -10.54 -22.00 79.87
N GLU A 689 -9.36 -22.25 79.31
CA GLU A 689 -8.00 -22.30 79.92
C GLU A 689 -7.64 -23.61 80.67
N GLU A 690 -6.44 -24.14 80.35
CA GLU A 690 -5.62 -25.16 81.02
C GLU A 690 -6.22 -26.59 81.13
N GLY A 691 -5.49 -27.70 81.01
CA GLY A 691 -4.06 -27.97 81.09
C GLY A 691 -3.88 -29.32 81.78
N ASP A 692 -3.24 -30.26 81.08
CA ASP A 692 -2.37 -31.34 81.56
C ASP A 692 -2.91 -32.73 82.02
N GLN A 693 -2.11 -33.73 81.58
CA GLN A 693 -1.87 -35.11 82.04
C GLN A 693 -2.97 -36.18 82.00
N THR A 694 -2.87 -37.09 81.01
CA THR A 694 -2.26 -38.43 81.18
C THR A 694 -1.93 -39.07 79.84
#